data_AF-A0A7J7J6F3-F1
#
_entry.id   AF-A0A7J7J6F3-F1
#
_cell.length_a   1.000
_cell.length_b   1.000
_cell.length_c   1.000
_cell.angle_alpha   90.00
_cell.angle_beta   90.00
_cell.angle_gamma   90.00
#
_symmetry.space_group_name_H-M   'P 1'
#
loop_
_entity.id
_entity.type
_entity.pdbx_description
1 polymer ?
#
loop_
_entity_poly.entity_id
_entity_poly.type
_entity_poly.pdbx_seq_one_letter_code
_entity_poly.pdbx_strand_id
1 'polypeptide(L)'
;MISKQLCDWLLCCVTMPTKSLPDDDRDICVFDYYVDESGEWDPWQSRVPEVGYSDSLNMLGDVFVDTVETIRTRILMEFASQSGQNILLIGPYGSGKTSMINDFISTQDAMTAIHKRLVFSGASTSKQLQQFIELNVFHRQGFVYGAKEGKKFRLFVDDINLPKPDGDGVQRVNERHFAVFSLAAPEGEGLKNVVHCVLEAHMTQNDSPGLIIDLHNAIVQASCRLLQLVQKTLRACDMPGREYYAFSLRDINNCFMNLKRLVEEDRCEENTVISLWRYEMSRIIRDQLCRSADLNWFDATLDKLVKDTWQVESETLTQTFLTFNTDARSHQRVGIVDRQKFNKVVLQPMADMKLVYNCLNTLLIRHNEELGNVKLDIMLSDHIIHHIIKLHRILTLHHSGSMLLIGSVGCHLTTLCRLALYLADIDIFKLDTSKTNGFLDGLRSAIRVTGAEARELVDPMFLDAINSLLVSGEYAHIFSNDELDGLLQAIHPAMKRDFPTGNTDAMKYFVSRVQSNLHIIICLPPNHSLLKQASVCYPGLLSGCQTLWLCDWSSEFLMSEASHFITKYNLATDETISASVTNCLANIHSYILRDCKQTVWAGDQAAEVQMVQVSINERKKEQIKYKQLKVPNLPYSKMILLEQIRNRHKKMDEPARNNVFAGPMTFRRFLHSFRHTYSEMSEKRATNLSTYKKVLSALDTTRSDCEKMKDEHKDVMVKYYNVVDETSTILKKLTHKATTLEKLKAKIGQATALSAFLQMNDLSSDEEDDDSLLAPEERDKYDVAFEKMREQKMRSRQVKAIEELATAKKKVEECRIKLGYAKEQVVIWKGKVDRQCIERVRSFTNPSLLVVQVMEMVMVLIGKRMSFGRDNQNKSTHVSDETSGRISASSSSTRFTKKS
;
A
#
# COMPACT_ATOMS: atom_id res chain seq x y z
N MET A 1 14.12 -43.38 -3.62
CA MET A 1 13.96 -44.31 -2.46
C MET A 1 12.81 -45.28 -2.71
N ILE A 2 11.54 -44.85 -2.68
CA ILE A 2 10.39 -45.75 -2.94
C ILE A 2 10.49 -46.42 -4.32
N SER A 3 10.91 -45.68 -5.35
CA SER A 3 11.17 -46.20 -6.70
C SER A 3 12.13 -47.40 -6.72
N LYS A 4 13.30 -47.27 -6.07
CA LYS A 4 14.30 -48.35 -6.01
C LYS A 4 13.77 -49.55 -5.24
N GLN A 5 13.13 -49.34 -4.08
CA GLN A 5 12.48 -50.42 -3.32
C GLN A 5 11.37 -51.15 -4.11
N LEU A 6 10.62 -50.44 -4.96
CA LEU A 6 9.61 -51.04 -5.83
C LEU A 6 10.26 -51.81 -6.98
N CYS A 7 11.39 -51.33 -7.51
CA CYS A 7 12.18 -52.01 -8.53
C CYS A 7 12.81 -53.30 -7.99
N ASP A 8 13.45 -53.23 -6.81
CA ASP A 8 13.99 -54.39 -6.10
C ASP A 8 12.89 -55.44 -5.87
N TRP A 9 11.70 -55.00 -5.45
CA TRP A 9 10.54 -55.87 -5.27
C TRP A 9 10.03 -56.48 -6.58
N LEU A 10 9.93 -55.71 -7.67
CA LEU A 10 9.54 -56.22 -8.99
C LEU A 10 10.54 -57.24 -9.53
N LEU A 11 11.85 -56.98 -9.37
CA LEU A 11 12.92 -57.92 -9.74
C LEU A 11 12.89 -59.22 -8.91
N CYS A 12 12.43 -59.17 -7.66
CA CYS A 12 12.21 -60.36 -6.84
C CYS A 12 10.87 -61.09 -7.10
N CYS A 13 9.83 -60.39 -7.57
CA CYS A 13 8.48 -60.95 -7.69
C CYS A 13 8.02 -61.30 -9.11
N VAL A 14 8.61 -60.72 -10.16
CA VAL A 14 8.27 -61.03 -11.55
C VAL A 14 9.29 -62.00 -12.13
N THR A 15 8.82 -63.14 -12.63
CA THR A 15 9.65 -64.07 -13.43
C THR A 15 9.88 -63.53 -14.85
N MET A 16 10.47 -62.34 -14.95
CA MET A 16 11.01 -61.85 -16.22
C MET A 16 12.22 -62.71 -16.62
N PRO A 17 12.48 -62.93 -17.92
CA PRO A 17 13.72 -63.53 -18.37
C PRO A 17 14.87 -62.54 -18.14
N THR A 18 15.57 -62.67 -17.01
CA THR A 18 16.69 -61.83 -16.52
C THR A 18 17.96 -61.85 -17.39
N LYS A 19 17.84 -62.23 -18.66
CA LYS A 19 18.89 -62.22 -19.69
C LYS A 19 18.76 -61.07 -20.70
N SER A 20 17.87 -60.10 -20.44
CA SER A 20 17.48 -59.07 -21.42
C SER A 20 17.54 -57.62 -20.92
N LEU A 21 17.77 -57.36 -19.63
CA LEU A 21 18.04 -56.00 -19.16
C LEU A 21 19.51 -55.64 -19.45
N PRO A 22 19.83 -54.44 -19.99
CA PRO A 22 21.20 -54.04 -20.25
C PRO A 22 21.96 -53.75 -18.94
N ASP A 23 23.02 -54.52 -18.72
CA ASP A 23 24.02 -54.44 -17.65
C ASP A 23 23.54 -54.56 -16.18
N ASP A 24 24.24 -55.41 -15.43
CA ASP A 24 23.93 -55.84 -14.04
C ASP A 24 24.29 -54.77 -12.97
N ASP A 25 24.32 -53.49 -13.38
CA ASP A 25 24.91 -52.41 -12.58
C ASP A 25 23.93 -51.84 -11.54
N ARG A 26 24.38 -51.80 -10.28
CA ARG A 26 23.50 -51.81 -9.09
C ARG A 26 22.77 -50.51 -8.78
N ASP A 27 22.81 -49.52 -9.67
CA ASP A 27 22.10 -48.25 -9.54
C ASP A 27 21.08 -47.98 -10.65
N ILE A 28 20.98 -48.85 -11.65
CA ILE A 28 20.01 -48.71 -12.75
C ILE A 28 18.63 -49.23 -12.33
N CYS A 29 17.55 -48.62 -12.83
CA CYS A 29 16.17 -48.97 -12.51
C CYS A 29 15.42 -49.46 -13.75
N VAL A 30 14.54 -50.47 -13.61
CA VAL A 30 13.69 -50.99 -14.70
C VAL A 30 12.81 -49.90 -15.33
N PHE A 31 12.48 -48.85 -14.58
CA PHE A 31 11.72 -47.70 -15.11
C PHE A 31 12.53 -46.81 -16.06
N ASP A 32 13.85 -46.94 -16.11
CA ASP A 32 14.74 -46.10 -16.94
C ASP A 32 15.01 -46.68 -18.34
N TYR A 33 14.50 -47.87 -18.61
CA TYR A 33 14.34 -48.44 -19.95
C TYR A 33 12.87 -48.44 -20.41
N TYR A 34 12.69 -48.55 -21.72
CA TYR A 34 11.43 -48.91 -22.37
C TYR A 34 11.64 -50.18 -23.21
N VAL A 35 10.55 -50.87 -23.54
CA VAL A 35 10.58 -51.98 -24.52
C VAL A 35 10.21 -51.41 -25.88
N ASP A 36 11.03 -51.67 -26.89
CA ASP A 36 10.82 -51.16 -28.25
C ASP A 36 9.83 -52.04 -29.07
N GLU A 37 9.73 -51.79 -30.37
CA GLU A 37 8.87 -52.58 -31.27
C GLU A 37 9.47 -53.94 -31.66
N SER A 38 10.79 -54.14 -31.53
CA SER A 38 11.46 -55.44 -31.69
C SER A 38 11.37 -56.33 -30.44
N GLY A 39 11.16 -55.73 -29.26
CA GLY A 39 11.08 -56.41 -27.96
C GLY A 39 12.36 -56.33 -27.12
N GLU A 40 13.32 -55.48 -27.51
CA GLU A 40 14.55 -55.21 -26.79
C GLU A 40 14.37 -54.04 -25.80
N TRP A 41 15.25 -53.98 -24.78
CA TRP A 41 15.20 -52.98 -23.71
C TRP A 41 16.16 -51.83 -24.02
N ASP A 42 15.59 -50.68 -24.35
CA ASP A 42 16.30 -49.51 -24.84
C ASP A 42 16.16 -48.38 -23.80
N PRO A 43 17.21 -47.60 -23.46
CA PRO A 43 17.12 -46.60 -22.41
C PRO A 43 16.21 -45.45 -22.85
N TRP A 44 15.36 -44.90 -21.98
CA TRP A 44 14.52 -43.74 -22.34
C TRP A 44 15.33 -42.55 -22.87
N GLN A 45 16.63 -42.49 -22.57
CA GLN A 45 17.57 -41.52 -23.11
C GLN A 45 17.69 -41.55 -24.65
N SER A 46 17.56 -42.72 -25.30
CA SER A 46 17.62 -42.84 -26.78
C SER A 46 16.40 -42.23 -27.48
N ARG A 47 15.29 -42.08 -26.75
CA ARG A 47 14.05 -41.43 -27.23
C ARG A 47 14.08 -39.91 -27.03
N VAL A 48 15.05 -39.34 -26.32
CA VAL A 48 15.21 -37.89 -26.16
C VAL A 48 15.77 -37.31 -27.46
N PRO A 49 15.08 -36.37 -28.13
CA PRO A 49 15.61 -35.75 -29.34
C PRO A 49 16.91 -34.97 -29.06
N GLU A 50 17.88 -35.06 -29.96
CA GLU A 50 18.97 -34.08 -30.02
C GLU A 50 18.39 -32.76 -30.55
N VAL A 51 18.01 -31.86 -29.64
CA VAL A 51 17.20 -30.68 -29.97
C VAL A 51 18.01 -29.62 -30.73
N GLY A 52 17.56 -29.29 -31.94
CA GLY A 52 17.88 -28.00 -32.58
C GLY A 52 17.09 -26.88 -31.90
N TYR A 53 17.75 -26.03 -31.11
CA TYR A 53 17.10 -25.09 -30.18
C TYR A 53 16.33 -23.92 -30.83
N SER A 54 16.30 -23.81 -32.15
CA SER A 54 15.64 -22.71 -32.89
C SER A 54 14.10 -22.82 -32.92
N ASP A 55 13.57 -24.03 -33.02
CA ASP A 55 12.19 -24.28 -33.49
C ASP A 55 11.19 -24.55 -32.34
N SER A 56 11.68 -24.63 -31.09
CA SER A 56 10.90 -25.05 -29.90
C SER A 56 10.07 -23.93 -29.24
N LEU A 57 10.11 -22.71 -29.78
CA LEU A 57 9.41 -21.54 -29.23
C LEU A 57 8.00 -21.38 -29.82
N ASN A 58 6.99 -21.65 -29.00
CA ASN A 58 5.60 -21.33 -29.32
C ASN A 58 5.39 -19.82 -29.53
N MET A 59 4.31 -19.43 -30.21
CA MET A 59 3.89 -18.01 -30.37
C MET A 59 3.73 -17.25 -29.03
N LEU A 60 3.69 -17.97 -27.91
CA LEU A 60 3.51 -17.49 -26.56
C LEU A 60 4.85 -17.20 -25.83
N GLY A 61 5.99 -17.63 -26.40
CA GLY A 61 7.29 -17.58 -25.75
C GLY A 61 7.55 -18.72 -24.74
N ASP A 62 6.58 -19.61 -24.53
CA ASP A 62 6.78 -20.82 -23.73
C ASP A 62 7.51 -21.91 -24.54
N VAL A 63 8.69 -22.28 -24.04
CA VAL A 63 9.50 -23.41 -24.52
C VAL A 63 9.03 -24.67 -23.80
N PHE A 64 8.62 -25.71 -24.54
CA PHE A 64 8.49 -27.05 -23.97
C PHE A 64 9.80 -27.79 -24.20
N VAL A 65 10.42 -28.29 -23.12
CA VAL A 65 11.68 -29.04 -23.19
C VAL A 65 11.37 -30.50 -22.96
N ASP A 66 11.66 -31.33 -23.96
CA ASP A 66 11.47 -32.77 -23.85
C ASP A 66 12.60 -33.39 -22.99
N THR A 67 12.21 -34.27 -22.09
CA THR A 67 13.06 -34.90 -21.06
C THR A 67 12.65 -36.36 -20.90
N VAL A 68 13.51 -37.15 -20.25
CA VAL A 68 13.24 -38.55 -19.91
C VAL A 68 11.85 -38.74 -19.27
N GLU A 69 11.48 -37.88 -18.31
CA GLU A 69 10.18 -37.97 -17.62
C GLU A 69 9.01 -37.50 -18.50
N THR A 70 9.18 -36.45 -19.31
CA THR A 70 8.09 -35.96 -20.17
C THR A 70 7.78 -36.93 -21.30
N ILE A 71 8.81 -37.49 -21.94
CA ILE A 71 8.67 -38.46 -23.04
C ILE A 71 8.06 -39.77 -22.55
N ARG A 72 8.55 -40.30 -21.42
CA ARG A 72 7.98 -41.46 -20.72
C ARG A 72 6.49 -41.26 -20.43
N THR A 73 6.12 -40.09 -19.91
CA THR A 73 4.72 -39.74 -19.62
C THR A 73 3.89 -39.58 -20.89
N ARG A 74 4.42 -38.90 -21.92
CA ARG A 74 3.75 -38.65 -23.20
C ARG A 74 3.42 -39.95 -23.94
N ILE A 75 4.37 -40.88 -24.04
CA ILE A 75 4.15 -42.18 -24.70
C ILE A 75 3.12 -43.04 -23.94
N LEU A 76 3.13 -43.02 -22.60
CA LEU A 76 2.07 -43.67 -21.81
C LEU A 76 0.69 -43.03 -22.01
N MET A 77 0.62 -41.71 -22.17
CA MET A 77 -0.61 -40.99 -22.53
C MET A 77 -1.08 -41.31 -23.96
N GLU A 78 -0.17 -41.47 -24.92
CA GLU A 78 -0.47 -41.90 -26.28
C GLU A 78 -1.13 -43.30 -26.29
N PHE A 79 -0.55 -44.29 -25.58
CA PHE A 79 -1.15 -45.63 -25.45
C PHE A 79 -2.51 -45.63 -24.72
N ALA A 80 -2.66 -44.83 -23.65
CA ALA A 80 -3.95 -44.67 -22.97
C ALA A 80 -5.02 -44.05 -23.88
N SER A 81 -4.63 -43.11 -24.75
CA SER A 81 -5.53 -42.47 -25.71
C SER A 81 -5.92 -43.38 -26.87
N GLN A 82 -4.97 -44.18 -27.39
CA GLN A 82 -5.22 -45.18 -28.43
C GLN A 82 -6.18 -46.28 -27.95
N SER A 83 -6.01 -46.76 -26.71
CA SER A 83 -6.93 -47.70 -26.06
C SER A 83 -8.28 -47.10 -25.64
N GLY A 84 -8.47 -45.78 -25.83
CA GLY A 84 -9.74 -45.09 -25.59
C GLY A 84 -10.06 -44.84 -24.12
N GLN A 85 -9.07 -44.92 -23.22
CA GLN A 85 -9.24 -44.60 -21.80
C GLN A 85 -9.17 -43.09 -21.56
N ASN A 86 -9.83 -42.61 -20.50
CA ASN A 86 -9.62 -41.24 -20.03
C ASN A 86 -8.28 -41.16 -19.30
N ILE A 87 -7.66 -39.98 -19.28
CA ILE A 87 -6.32 -39.76 -18.72
C ILE A 87 -6.41 -38.74 -17.58
N LEU A 88 -5.74 -39.00 -16.46
CA LEU A 88 -5.59 -38.08 -15.33
C LEU A 88 -4.11 -37.88 -15.00
N LEU A 89 -3.62 -36.66 -15.16
CA LEU A 89 -2.22 -36.30 -14.90
C LEU A 89 -2.08 -35.61 -13.54
N ILE A 90 -1.28 -36.18 -12.64
CA ILE A 90 -1.11 -35.77 -11.24
C ILE A 90 0.31 -35.24 -10.99
N GLY A 91 0.50 -34.49 -9.90
CA GLY A 91 1.79 -34.13 -9.30
C GLY A 91 1.84 -32.66 -8.83
N PRO A 92 3.03 -32.10 -8.57
CA PRO A 92 3.16 -30.75 -7.98
C PRO A 92 2.82 -29.61 -8.96
N TYR A 93 2.44 -28.47 -8.40
CA TYR A 93 2.26 -27.21 -9.13
C TYR A 93 3.56 -26.79 -9.85
N GLY A 94 3.43 -26.21 -11.05
CA GLY A 94 4.56 -25.74 -11.84
C GLY A 94 5.39 -26.82 -12.56
N SER A 95 4.99 -28.10 -12.51
CA SER A 95 5.75 -29.21 -13.12
C SER A 95 5.55 -29.38 -14.65
N GLY A 96 5.11 -28.36 -15.37
CA GLY A 96 4.90 -28.41 -16.82
C GLY A 96 3.65 -29.19 -17.31
N LYS A 97 2.73 -29.60 -16.42
CA LYS A 97 1.55 -30.42 -16.76
C LYS A 97 0.70 -29.84 -17.89
N THR A 98 0.30 -28.58 -17.77
CA THR A 98 -0.52 -27.89 -18.79
C THR A 98 0.24 -27.75 -20.10
N SER A 99 1.56 -27.53 -20.07
CA SER A 99 2.40 -27.45 -21.27
C SER A 99 2.47 -28.80 -22.00
N MET A 100 2.72 -29.90 -21.27
CA MET A 100 2.68 -31.27 -21.79
C MET A 100 1.31 -31.62 -22.39
N ILE A 101 0.21 -31.20 -21.76
CA ILE A 101 -1.13 -31.49 -22.25
C ILE A 101 -1.48 -30.62 -23.47
N ASN A 102 -1.02 -29.36 -23.52
CA ASN A 102 -1.16 -28.51 -24.71
C ASN A 102 -0.40 -29.10 -25.91
N ASP A 103 0.84 -29.56 -25.69
CA ASP A 103 1.65 -30.28 -26.69
C ASP A 103 0.95 -31.56 -27.16
N PHE A 104 0.58 -32.43 -26.22
CA PHE A 104 -0.15 -33.67 -26.52
C PHE A 104 -1.48 -33.45 -27.24
N ILE A 105 -2.19 -32.35 -26.99
CA ILE A 105 -3.40 -31.96 -27.74
C ILE A 105 -3.03 -31.46 -29.14
N SER A 106 -1.88 -30.78 -29.31
CA SER A 106 -1.43 -30.24 -30.59
C SER A 106 -1.03 -31.31 -31.61
N THR A 107 -0.59 -32.48 -31.15
CA THR A 107 -0.18 -33.63 -31.98
C THR A 107 -1.35 -34.53 -32.41
N GLN A 108 -2.58 -34.29 -31.94
CA GLN A 108 -3.75 -35.10 -32.30
C GLN A 108 -4.40 -34.65 -33.61
N ASP A 109 -4.85 -35.62 -34.42
CA ASP A 109 -5.49 -35.33 -35.70
C ASP A 109 -6.92 -34.74 -35.55
N ALA A 110 -7.03 -33.45 -35.87
CA ALA A 110 -8.26 -32.65 -35.90
C ALA A 110 -9.30 -33.13 -36.95
N MET A 111 -8.93 -34.04 -37.85
CA MET A 111 -9.88 -34.74 -38.72
C MET A 111 -10.65 -35.83 -37.95
N THR A 112 -10.06 -36.44 -36.92
CA THR A 112 -10.71 -37.52 -36.14
C THR A 112 -11.45 -37.02 -34.91
N ALA A 113 -10.98 -35.93 -34.29
CA ALA A 113 -11.49 -35.44 -33.01
C ALA A 113 -11.61 -33.92 -32.97
N ILE A 114 -12.62 -33.43 -32.25
CA ILE A 114 -12.75 -32.03 -31.85
C ILE A 114 -12.37 -31.94 -30.37
N HIS A 115 -11.36 -31.11 -30.10
CA HIS A 115 -10.81 -30.86 -28.78
C HIS A 115 -11.41 -29.59 -28.19
N LYS A 116 -11.81 -29.63 -26.92
CA LYS A 116 -12.25 -28.45 -26.17
C LYS A 116 -11.66 -28.47 -24.76
N ARG A 117 -11.26 -27.30 -24.27
CA ARG A 117 -10.64 -27.09 -22.96
C ARG A 117 -11.63 -26.38 -22.03
N LEU A 118 -11.61 -26.75 -20.76
CA LEU A 118 -12.36 -26.11 -19.69
C LEU A 118 -11.45 -25.98 -18.46
N VAL A 119 -11.44 -24.81 -17.82
CA VAL A 119 -10.65 -24.58 -16.60
C VAL A 119 -11.61 -24.54 -15.42
N PHE A 120 -11.36 -25.36 -14.38
CA PHE A 120 -12.14 -25.30 -13.15
C PHE A 120 -11.59 -24.25 -12.16
N SER A 121 -12.44 -23.87 -11.22
CA SER A 121 -12.15 -22.97 -10.11
C SER A 121 -12.99 -23.36 -8.89
N GLY A 122 -12.71 -22.77 -7.73
CA GLY A 122 -13.52 -22.88 -6.52
C GLY A 122 -14.91 -22.22 -6.63
N ALA A 123 -15.31 -21.75 -7.80
CA ALA A 123 -16.66 -21.26 -8.12
C ALA A 123 -17.36 -22.09 -9.21
N SER A 124 -16.66 -23.00 -9.92
CA SER A 124 -17.25 -23.77 -11.02
C SER A 124 -18.30 -24.78 -10.53
N THR A 125 -19.37 -24.94 -11.30
CA THR A 125 -20.54 -25.77 -10.95
C THR A 125 -20.81 -26.87 -11.97
N SER A 126 -21.45 -27.95 -11.52
CA SER A 126 -21.94 -29.04 -12.39
C SER A 126 -22.84 -28.54 -13.53
N LYS A 127 -23.62 -27.48 -13.29
CA LYS A 127 -24.47 -26.85 -14.30
C LYS A 127 -23.66 -26.20 -15.43
N GLN A 128 -22.56 -25.50 -15.12
CA GLN A 128 -21.68 -24.93 -16.15
C GLN A 128 -21.05 -26.02 -17.01
N LEU A 129 -20.57 -27.11 -16.39
CA LEU A 129 -20.03 -28.27 -17.10
C LEU A 129 -21.07 -28.92 -18.02
N GLN A 130 -22.30 -29.13 -17.53
CA GLN A 130 -23.40 -29.66 -18.34
C GLN A 130 -23.70 -28.76 -19.55
N GLN A 131 -23.88 -27.46 -19.32
CA GLN A 131 -24.15 -26.50 -20.39
C GLN A 131 -23.00 -26.42 -21.40
N PHE A 132 -21.74 -26.54 -20.96
CA PHE A 132 -20.60 -26.58 -21.86
C PHE A 132 -20.59 -27.82 -22.76
N ILE A 133 -20.94 -28.99 -22.21
CA ILE A 133 -21.08 -30.23 -23.00
C ILE A 133 -22.23 -30.09 -24.00
N GLU A 134 -23.41 -29.65 -23.54
CA GLU A 134 -24.60 -29.45 -24.38
C GLU A 134 -24.36 -28.47 -25.56
N LEU A 135 -23.54 -27.43 -25.37
CA LEU A 135 -23.19 -26.46 -26.42
C LEU A 135 -22.17 -26.96 -27.47
N ASN A 136 -21.47 -28.07 -27.20
CA ASN A 136 -20.43 -28.62 -28.08
C ASN A 136 -20.78 -30.00 -28.67
N VAL A 137 -21.88 -30.60 -28.24
CA VAL A 137 -22.23 -32.00 -28.52
C VAL A 137 -23.59 -32.09 -29.22
N PHE A 138 -23.60 -32.81 -30.34
CA PHE A 138 -24.77 -33.02 -31.19
C PHE A 138 -25.33 -34.43 -30.95
N HIS A 139 -26.67 -34.52 -30.92
CA HIS A 139 -27.37 -35.80 -30.98
C HIS A 139 -27.14 -36.47 -32.34
N ARG A 140 -27.02 -37.80 -32.37
CA ARG A 140 -26.85 -38.58 -33.60
C ARG A 140 -27.97 -39.59 -33.79
N GLN A 141 -28.00 -40.65 -32.98
CA GLN A 141 -28.97 -41.73 -33.11
C GLN A 141 -29.14 -42.44 -31.76
N GLY A 142 -30.39 -42.69 -31.34
CA GLY A 142 -30.68 -43.29 -30.03
C GLY A 142 -30.10 -42.45 -28.89
N PHE A 143 -29.20 -43.04 -28.10
CA PHE A 143 -28.46 -42.37 -27.02
C PHE A 143 -27.02 -41.99 -27.42
N VAL A 144 -26.66 -42.07 -28.71
CA VAL A 144 -25.32 -41.70 -29.20
C VAL A 144 -25.25 -40.20 -29.43
N TYR A 145 -24.30 -39.57 -28.75
CA TYR A 145 -23.94 -38.16 -28.84
C TYR A 145 -22.48 -38.02 -29.30
N GLY A 146 -22.12 -36.91 -29.94
CA GLY A 146 -20.74 -36.60 -30.29
C GLY A 146 -20.57 -35.25 -30.96
N ALA A 147 -19.35 -34.89 -31.36
CA ALA A 147 -19.07 -33.60 -31.99
C ALA A 147 -19.70 -33.48 -33.40
N LYS A 148 -19.61 -32.29 -33.99
CA LYS A 148 -19.99 -32.01 -35.39
C LYS A 148 -19.24 -32.95 -36.35
N GLU A 149 -19.75 -33.14 -37.57
CA GLU A 149 -19.07 -33.87 -38.67
C GLU A 149 -18.75 -35.35 -38.38
N GLY A 150 -19.38 -35.97 -37.37
CA GLY A 150 -19.11 -37.38 -37.01
C GLY A 150 -17.87 -37.59 -36.11
N LYS A 151 -17.03 -36.56 -35.93
CA LYS A 151 -15.78 -36.58 -35.14
C LYS A 151 -15.99 -36.97 -33.67
N LYS A 152 -14.96 -37.52 -33.01
CA LYS A 152 -14.98 -37.76 -31.56
C LYS A 152 -14.94 -36.43 -30.81
N PHE A 153 -15.69 -36.29 -29.71
CA PHE A 153 -15.53 -35.15 -28.80
C PHE A 153 -14.50 -35.51 -27.73
N ARG A 154 -13.48 -34.67 -27.53
CA ARG A 154 -12.50 -34.81 -26.44
C ARG A 154 -12.51 -33.55 -25.57
N LEU A 155 -12.92 -33.71 -24.32
CA LEU A 155 -12.91 -32.66 -23.31
C LEU A 155 -11.62 -32.76 -22.47
N PHE A 156 -10.85 -31.68 -22.40
CA PHE A 156 -9.80 -31.50 -21.41
C PHE A 156 -10.27 -30.57 -20.29
N VAL A 157 -9.96 -30.94 -19.04
CA VAL A 157 -10.31 -30.18 -17.83
C VAL A 157 -9.03 -29.91 -17.03
N ASP A 158 -8.65 -28.64 -16.89
CA ASP A 158 -7.62 -28.23 -15.93
C ASP A 158 -8.18 -28.24 -14.50
N ASP A 159 -7.33 -28.58 -13.53
CA ASP A 159 -7.54 -28.42 -12.09
C ASP A 159 -8.87 -29.00 -11.55
N ILE A 160 -9.14 -30.26 -11.92
CA ILE A 160 -10.36 -31.02 -11.56
C ILE A 160 -10.69 -31.08 -10.05
N ASN A 161 -9.71 -30.78 -9.19
CA ASN A 161 -9.81 -30.75 -7.73
C ASN A 161 -10.25 -29.41 -7.13
N LEU A 162 -10.27 -28.29 -7.88
CA LEU A 162 -10.63 -26.97 -7.34
C LEU A 162 -12.11 -26.74 -6.97
N PRO A 163 -13.12 -27.34 -7.62
CA PRO A 163 -14.52 -27.13 -7.26
C PRO A 163 -14.77 -27.48 -5.80
N LYS A 164 -15.60 -26.70 -5.11
CA LYS A 164 -15.88 -26.92 -3.69
C LYS A 164 -16.59 -28.27 -3.49
N PRO A 165 -16.23 -29.06 -2.46
CA PRO A 165 -16.99 -30.26 -2.09
C PRO A 165 -18.41 -29.89 -1.66
N ASP A 166 -19.34 -30.84 -1.85
CA ASP A 166 -20.73 -30.71 -1.40
C ASP A 166 -20.84 -30.65 0.14
N GLY A 167 -22.05 -30.38 0.66
CA GLY A 167 -22.30 -30.24 2.10
C GLY A 167 -21.89 -31.44 2.97
N ASP A 168 -21.83 -32.64 2.39
CA ASP A 168 -21.34 -33.87 3.03
C ASP A 168 -19.80 -34.04 2.96
N GLY A 169 -19.07 -33.05 2.46
CA GLY A 169 -17.62 -33.10 2.22
C GLY A 169 -17.21 -33.96 1.02
N VAL A 170 -18.17 -34.39 0.19
CA VAL A 170 -17.94 -35.33 -0.90
C VAL A 170 -17.54 -34.61 -2.18
N GLN A 171 -16.37 -34.96 -2.73
CA GLN A 171 -15.90 -34.57 -4.06
C GLN A 171 -15.34 -35.81 -4.77
N ARG A 172 -16.22 -36.61 -5.38
CA ARG A 172 -15.84 -37.87 -6.04
C ARG A 172 -15.29 -37.61 -7.44
N VAL A 173 -13.98 -37.36 -7.54
CA VAL A 173 -13.25 -37.73 -8.74
C VAL A 173 -13.27 -39.26 -8.82
N ASN A 174 -14.01 -39.82 -9.78
CA ASN A 174 -14.07 -41.27 -9.98
C ASN A 174 -12.78 -41.76 -10.67
N GLU A 175 -11.67 -41.80 -9.93
CA GLU A 175 -10.34 -42.24 -10.39
C GLU A 175 -10.37 -43.57 -11.16
N ARG A 176 -11.30 -44.47 -10.80
CA ARG A 176 -11.59 -45.74 -11.49
C ARG A 176 -12.01 -45.62 -12.97
N HIS A 177 -12.14 -44.42 -13.52
CA HIS A 177 -12.47 -44.17 -14.92
C HIS A 177 -11.30 -43.54 -15.70
N PHE A 178 -10.13 -43.39 -15.07
CA PHE A 178 -8.95 -42.75 -15.64
C PHE A 178 -7.71 -43.64 -15.51
N ALA A 179 -6.87 -43.66 -16.56
CA ALA A 179 -5.46 -44.01 -16.43
C ALA A 179 -4.75 -42.85 -15.69
N VAL A 180 -4.16 -43.15 -14.53
CA VAL A 180 -3.53 -42.14 -13.66
C VAL A 180 -2.02 -42.14 -13.87
N PHE A 181 -1.48 -41.01 -14.34
CA PHE A 181 -0.04 -40.81 -14.51
C PHE A 181 0.46 -39.70 -13.57
N SER A 182 1.67 -39.83 -13.05
CA SER A 182 2.26 -38.86 -12.12
C SER A 182 3.50 -38.22 -12.76
N LEU A 183 3.37 -36.96 -13.20
CA LEU A 183 4.51 -36.16 -13.62
C LEU A 183 5.17 -35.52 -12.39
N ALA A 184 6.43 -35.88 -12.14
CA ALA A 184 7.24 -35.31 -11.08
C ALA A 184 7.63 -33.85 -11.39
N ALA A 185 8.29 -33.18 -10.44
CA ALA A 185 9.00 -31.94 -10.71
C ALA A 185 10.45 -32.26 -11.07
N PRO A 186 11.05 -31.60 -12.09
CA PRO A 186 12.45 -31.80 -12.41
C PRO A 186 13.33 -31.34 -11.23
N GLU A 187 14.13 -32.26 -10.69
CA GLU A 187 15.14 -31.98 -9.66
C GLU A 187 16.56 -32.21 -10.20
N GLY A 188 17.57 -31.82 -9.42
CA GLY A 188 18.97 -32.10 -9.73
C GLY A 188 19.42 -31.57 -11.10
N GLU A 189 19.80 -32.48 -12.00
CA GLU A 189 20.37 -32.17 -13.31
C GLU A 189 19.31 -32.01 -14.40
N GLY A 190 18.19 -32.74 -14.31
CA GLY A 190 17.05 -32.51 -15.21
C GLY A 190 16.54 -31.07 -15.14
N LEU A 191 16.56 -30.46 -13.95
CA LEU A 191 16.26 -29.04 -13.77
C LEU A 191 17.27 -28.12 -14.49
N LYS A 192 18.57 -28.41 -14.41
CA LYS A 192 19.61 -27.63 -15.11
C LYS A 192 19.39 -27.68 -16.62
N ASN A 193 19.17 -28.87 -17.16
CA ASN A 193 19.02 -29.09 -18.60
C ASN A 193 17.78 -28.35 -19.13
N VAL A 194 16.63 -28.44 -18.43
CA VAL A 194 15.43 -27.65 -18.78
C VAL A 194 15.74 -26.15 -18.76
N VAL A 195 16.40 -25.63 -17.72
CA VAL A 195 16.72 -24.20 -17.62
C VAL A 195 17.75 -23.74 -18.68
N HIS A 196 18.70 -24.60 -19.08
CA HIS A 196 19.62 -24.36 -20.20
C HIS A 196 18.87 -24.25 -21.52
N CYS A 197 18.08 -25.26 -21.89
CA CYS A 197 17.30 -25.26 -23.14
C CYS A 197 16.35 -24.05 -23.25
N VAL A 198 15.73 -23.63 -22.13
CA VAL A 198 14.87 -22.44 -22.09
C VAL A 198 15.67 -21.15 -22.29
N LEU A 199 16.86 -21.02 -21.66
CA LEU A 199 17.73 -19.85 -21.85
C LEU A 199 18.30 -19.78 -23.26
N GLU A 200 18.71 -20.92 -23.82
CA GLU A 200 19.31 -21.04 -25.14
C GLU A 200 18.32 -20.64 -26.23
N ALA A 201 17.12 -21.24 -26.25
CA ALA A 201 16.07 -20.87 -27.20
C ALA A 201 15.71 -19.37 -27.14
N HIS A 202 15.68 -18.76 -25.93
CA HIS A 202 15.43 -17.33 -25.77
C HIS A 202 16.53 -16.42 -26.33
N MET A 203 17.75 -16.94 -26.50
CA MET A 203 18.93 -16.18 -26.94
C MET A 203 19.26 -16.39 -28.42
N THR A 204 19.00 -17.58 -28.97
CA THR A 204 19.24 -17.92 -30.39
C THR A 204 18.11 -17.47 -31.32
N GLN A 205 16.91 -17.16 -30.79
CA GLN A 205 15.77 -16.77 -31.62
C GLN A 205 16.03 -15.46 -32.39
N ASN A 206 15.88 -15.52 -33.72
CA ASN A 206 16.18 -14.47 -34.71
C ASN A 206 17.68 -14.25 -34.98
N ASP A 207 18.49 -15.32 -34.97
CA ASP A 207 19.91 -15.33 -35.36
C ASP A 207 20.82 -14.38 -34.57
N SER A 208 20.37 -13.88 -33.40
CA SER A 208 21.21 -13.03 -32.55
C SER A 208 22.34 -13.82 -31.88
N PRO A 209 23.54 -13.23 -31.70
CA PRO A 209 24.63 -13.92 -31.01
C PRO A 209 24.22 -14.27 -29.57
N GLY A 210 24.46 -15.54 -29.21
CA GLY A 210 24.20 -16.05 -27.87
C GLY A 210 25.15 -15.46 -26.82
N LEU A 211 24.82 -15.67 -25.54
CA LEU A 211 25.70 -15.36 -24.41
C LEU A 211 26.97 -16.22 -24.46
N ILE A 212 28.06 -15.72 -23.86
CA ILE A 212 29.28 -16.48 -23.58
C ILE A 212 28.92 -17.76 -22.81
N ILE A 213 29.45 -18.91 -23.23
CA ILE A 213 29.05 -20.24 -22.73
C ILE A 213 29.25 -20.37 -21.21
N ASP A 214 30.34 -19.83 -20.67
CA ASP A 214 30.61 -19.85 -19.22
C ASP A 214 29.61 -19.00 -18.44
N LEU A 215 29.27 -17.80 -18.95
CA LEU A 215 28.26 -16.92 -18.38
C LEU A 215 26.86 -17.54 -18.46
N HIS A 216 26.51 -18.19 -19.57
CA HIS A 216 25.26 -18.95 -19.73
C HIS A 216 25.15 -20.03 -18.65
N ASN A 217 26.17 -20.88 -18.51
CA ASN A 217 26.19 -21.95 -17.52
C ASN A 217 26.13 -21.43 -16.08
N ALA A 218 26.83 -20.33 -15.78
CA ALA A 218 26.76 -19.67 -14.47
C ALA A 218 25.33 -19.16 -14.16
N ILE A 219 24.65 -18.53 -15.13
CA ILE A 219 23.26 -18.06 -15.00
C ILE A 219 22.29 -19.23 -14.78
N VAL A 220 22.43 -20.33 -15.53
CA VAL A 220 21.62 -21.55 -15.36
C VAL A 220 21.81 -22.13 -13.96
N GLN A 221 23.06 -22.33 -13.53
CA GLN A 221 23.39 -22.88 -12.21
C GLN A 221 22.86 -21.98 -11.08
N ALA A 222 23.04 -20.66 -11.21
CA ALA A 222 22.56 -19.68 -10.25
C ALA A 222 21.03 -19.68 -10.13
N SER A 223 20.32 -19.69 -11.26
CA SER A 223 18.85 -19.69 -11.32
C SER A 223 18.26 -20.96 -10.72
N CYS A 224 18.82 -22.13 -11.04
CA CYS A 224 18.41 -23.41 -10.46
C CYS A 224 18.62 -23.44 -8.93
N ARG A 225 19.79 -22.97 -8.47
CA ARG A 225 20.14 -22.93 -7.04
C ARG A 225 19.24 -21.96 -6.26
N LEU A 226 18.91 -20.81 -6.84
CA LEU A 226 17.99 -19.84 -6.25
C LEU A 226 16.57 -20.42 -6.11
N LEU A 227 16.02 -21.00 -7.18
CA LEU A 227 14.69 -21.59 -7.19
C LEU A 227 14.57 -22.73 -6.16
N GLN A 228 15.55 -23.64 -6.10
CA GLN A 228 15.59 -24.72 -5.11
C GLN A 228 15.64 -24.21 -3.66
N LEU A 229 16.40 -23.13 -3.39
CA LEU A 229 16.45 -22.51 -2.07
C LEU A 229 15.09 -21.87 -1.70
N VAL A 230 14.50 -21.10 -2.62
CA VAL A 230 13.20 -20.43 -2.44
C VAL A 230 12.07 -21.44 -2.21
N GLN A 231 11.97 -22.48 -3.04
CA GLN A 231 10.97 -23.55 -2.89
C GLN A 231 11.18 -24.40 -1.62
N LYS A 232 12.38 -24.40 -1.04
CA LYS A 232 12.67 -25.10 0.23
C LYS A 232 12.33 -24.26 1.47
N THR A 233 12.43 -22.93 1.42
CA THR A 233 12.27 -22.04 2.59
C THR A 233 10.98 -21.22 2.58
N LEU A 234 10.59 -20.66 1.43
CA LEU A 234 9.46 -19.73 1.26
C LEU A 234 8.21 -20.46 0.75
N ARG A 235 7.85 -21.55 1.44
CA ARG A 235 6.68 -22.37 1.12
C ARG A 235 5.37 -21.69 1.55
N ALA A 236 4.31 -21.93 0.78
CA ALA A 236 2.94 -21.58 1.14
C ALA A 236 2.55 -22.16 2.51
N CYS A 237 1.84 -21.38 3.32
CA CYS A 237 1.43 -21.76 4.68
C CYS A 237 0.28 -20.86 5.16
N ASP A 238 -0.55 -21.35 6.09
CA ASP A 238 -1.66 -20.63 6.76
C ASP A 238 -1.23 -19.42 7.63
N MET A 239 -0.01 -18.90 7.42
CA MET A 239 0.51 -17.73 8.09
C MET A 239 0.24 -16.47 7.26
N PRO A 240 -0.36 -15.42 7.85
CA PRO A 240 -0.75 -14.22 7.09
C PRO A 240 0.46 -13.61 6.40
N GLY A 241 0.36 -13.45 5.07
CA GLY A 241 1.46 -13.00 4.22
C GLY A 241 2.29 -14.10 3.55
N ARG A 242 2.05 -15.39 3.83
CA ARG A 242 2.62 -16.53 3.07
C ARG A 242 1.55 -17.45 2.43
N GLU A 243 0.29 -17.07 2.48
CA GLU A 243 -0.85 -17.90 2.02
C GLU A 243 -0.91 -18.05 0.48
N TYR A 244 -0.14 -17.24 -0.25
CA TYR A 244 -0.14 -17.11 -1.71
C TYR A 244 1.24 -17.30 -2.37
N TYR A 245 2.29 -17.67 -1.63
CA TYR A 245 3.65 -17.87 -2.17
C TYR A 245 3.70 -19.10 -3.11
N ALA A 246 3.98 -18.90 -4.40
CA ALA A 246 3.84 -19.95 -5.43
C ALA A 246 4.95 -19.93 -6.51
N PHE A 247 6.20 -20.14 -6.10
CA PHE A 247 7.40 -20.04 -6.98
C PHE A 247 7.63 -21.29 -7.85
N SER A 248 7.95 -21.07 -9.14
CA SER A 248 7.97 -22.09 -10.19
C SER A 248 9.00 -21.80 -11.30
N LEU A 249 9.12 -22.71 -12.28
CA LEU A 249 9.93 -22.47 -13.49
C LEU A 249 9.47 -21.25 -14.31
N ARG A 250 8.20 -20.83 -14.20
CA ARG A 250 7.68 -19.63 -14.90
C ARG A 250 8.37 -18.35 -14.43
N ASP A 251 8.79 -18.28 -13.17
CA ASP A 251 9.54 -17.14 -12.62
C ASP A 251 10.91 -17.00 -13.30
N ILE A 252 11.58 -18.12 -13.61
CA ILE A 252 12.83 -18.14 -14.39
C ILE A 252 12.55 -17.76 -15.85
N ASN A 253 11.49 -18.31 -16.47
CA ASN A 253 11.14 -17.99 -17.86
C ASN A 253 10.87 -16.48 -18.04
N ASN A 254 10.14 -15.86 -17.11
CA ASN A 254 9.91 -14.41 -17.07
C ASN A 254 11.20 -13.58 -16.96
N CYS A 255 12.24 -14.09 -16.29
CA CYS A 255 13.55 -13.45 -16.21
C CYS A 255 14.25 -13.50 -17.59
N PHE A 256 14.27 -14.67 -18.24
CA PHE A 256 14.92 -14.87 -19.52
C PHE A 256 14.21 -14.13 -20.67
N MET A 257 12.88 -14.03 -20.63
CA MET A 257 12.08 -13.15 -21.49
C MET A 257 12.47 -11.67 -21.34
N ASN A 258 12.86 -11.21 -20.14
CA ASN A 258 13.35 -9.85 -19.96
C ASN A 258 14.81 -9.70 -20.43
N LEU A 259 15.70 -10.68 -20.19
CA LEU A 259 17.06 -10.68 -20.75
C LEU A 259 17.07 -10.55 -22.29
N LYS A 260 16.14 -11.20 -23.00
CA LYS A 260 15.95 -11.06 -24.46
C LYS A 260 15.63 -9.62 -24.92
N ARG A 261 15.15 -8.73 -24.03
CA ARG A 261 14.83 -7.33 -24.35
C ARG A 261 16.03 -6.39 -24.26
N LEU A 262 17.17 -6.86 -23.75
CA LEU A 262 18.43 -6.11 -23.68
C LEU A 262 19.02 -5.87 -25.08
N VAL A 263 19.70 -4.72 -25.26
CA VAL A 263 20.45 -4.37 -26.49
C VAL A 263 21.53 -5.42 -26.75
N GLU A 264 21.83 -5.70 -28.01
CA GLU A 264 22.85 -6.68 -28.38
C GLU A 264 24.26 -6.28 -27.89
N GLU A 265 24.59 -4.98 -27.87
CA GLU A 265 25.82 -4.42 -27.28
C GLU A 265 25.91 -4.71 -25.76
N ASP A 266 24.85 -4.39 -25.02
CA ASP A 266 24.75 -4.62 -23.56
C ASP A 266 24.81 -6.12 -23.18
N ARG A 267 24.50 -7.05 -24.10
CA ARG A 267 24.63 -8.51 -23.87
C ARG A 267 26.07 -9.00 -23.91
N CYS A 268 26.97 -8.28 -24.57
CA CYS A 268 28.38 -8.63 -24.62
C CYS A 268 29.13 -8.30 -23.33
N GLU A 269 28.56 -7.45 -22.45
CA GLU A 269 29.16 -7.09 -21.17
C GLU A 269 28.62 -7.96 -20.02
N GLU A 270 29.47 -8.87 -19.51
CA GLU A 270 29.12 -9.82 -18.45
C GLU A 270 28.54 -9.13 -17.21
N ASN A 271 29.14 -8.02 -16.77
CA ASN A 271 28.69 -7.24 -15.61
C ASN A 271 27.27 -6.70 -15.77
N THR A 272 26.88 -6.25 -16.96
CA THR A 272 25.54 -5.72 -17.24
C THR A 272 24.51 -6.85 -17.32
N VAL A 273 24.87 -8.02 -17.88
CA VAL A 273 24.03 -9.23 -17.86
C VAL A 273 23.83 -9.75 -16.43
N ILE A 274 24.88 -9.83 -15.60
CA ILE A 274 24.81 -10.25 -14.19
C ILE A 274 23.96 -9.26 -13.37
N SER A 275 24.14 -7.96 -13.60
CA SER A 275 23.34 -6.90 -12.97
C SER A 275 21.85 -7.04 -13.32
N LEU A 276 21.53 -7.28 -14.61
CA LEU A 276 20.16 -7.49 -15.07
C LEU A 276 19.55 -8.77 -14.47
N TRP A 277 20.27 -9.87 -14.44
CA TRP A 277 19.81 -11.12 -13.81
C TRP A 277 19.49 -10.94 -12.32
N ARG A 278 20.39 -10.28 -11.57
CA ARG A 278 20.18 -9.95 -10.14
C ARG A 278 18.96 -9.05 -9.95
N TYR A 279 18.80 -8.04 -10.81
CA TYR A 279 17.66 -7.12 -10.78
C TYR A 279 16.33 -7.82 -11.12
N GLU A 280 16.29 -8.68 -12.14
CA GLU A 280 15.09 -9.43 -12.51
C GLU A 280 14.71 -10.48 -11.46
N MET A 281 15.65 -11.26 -10.93
CA MET A 281 15.34 -12.24 -9.89
C MET A 281 14.81 -11.57 -8.62
N SER A 282 15.33 -10.38 -8.29
CA SER A 282 14.75 -9.52 -7.26
C SER A 282 13.32 -9.07 -7.64
N ARG A 283 13.13 -8.39 -8.77
CA ARG A 283 11.82 -7.90 -9.25
C ARG A 283 10.77 -9.02 -9.34
N ILE A 284 11.15 -10.24 -9.71
CA ILE A 284 10.22 -11.36 -9.92
C ILE A 284 9.89 -12.08 -8.60
N ILE A 285 10.86 -12.33 -7.72
CA ILE A 285 10.63 -13.11 -6.49
C ILE A 285 10.40 -12.19 -5.28
N ARG A 286 11.27 -11.19 -5.05
CA ARG A 286 11.24 -10.30 -3.88
C ARG A 286 9.96 -9.51 -3.79
N ASP A 287 9.44 -9.01 -4.91
CA ASP A 287 8.23 -8.18 -4.98
C ASP A 287 6.92 -8.96 -4.69
N GLN A 288 6.98 -10.29 -4.63
CA GLN A 288 5.88 -11.14 -4.13
C GLN A 288 5.90 -11.27 -2.60
N LEU A 289 7.06 -11.08 -1.97
CA LEU A 289 7.24 -11.18 -0.52
C LEU A 289 6.70 -9.92 0.15
N CYS A 290 6.07 -10.10 1.33
CA CYS A 290 5.66 -8.98 2.17
C CYS A 290 6.43 -8.94 3.51
N ARG A 291 6.86 -10.09 4.03
CA ARG A 291 7.44 -10.17 5.37
C ARG A 291 8.88 -9.64 5.35
N SER A 292 9.18 -8.67 6.23
CA SER A 292 10.53 -8.14 6.49
C SER A 292 11.59 -9.25 6.68
N ALA A 293 11.27 -10.30 7.44
CA ALA A 293 12.14 -11.46 7.65
C ALA A 293 12.35 -12.32 6.39
N ASP A 294 11.40 -12.34 5.47
CA ASP A 294 11.51 -13.07 4.20
C ASP A 294 12.30 -12.25 3.17
N LEU A 295 12.06 -10.94 3.10
CA LEU A 295 12.81 -9.95 2.31
C LEU A 295 14.30 -9.93 2.70
N ASN A 296 14.60 -9.72 3.99
CA ASN A 296 15.98 -9.70 4.50
C ASN A 296 16.71 -11.03 4.27
N TRP A 297 16.00 -12.16 4.33
CA TRP A 297 16.57 -13.47 4.01
C TRP A 297 16.83 -13.63 2.51
N PHE A 298 15.90 -13.18 1.66
CA PHE A 298 16.04 -13.25 0.21
C PHE A 298 17.23 -12.39 -0.27
N ASP A 299 17.31 -11.14 0.17
CA ASP A 299 18.37 -10.21 -0.23
C ASP A 299 19.76 -10.75 0.18
N ALA A 300 19.92 -11.20 1.43
CA ALA A 300 21.15 -11.81 1.92
C ALA A 300 21.49 -13.15 1.21
N THR A 301 20.48 -13.89 0.76
CA THR A 301 20.68 -15.15 0.00
C THR A 301 21.08 -14.86 -1.44
N LEU A 302 20.50 -13.84 -2.07
CA LEU A 302 20.84 -13.41 -3.42
C LEU A 302 22.26 -12.82 -3.49
N ASP A 303 22.63 -11.94 -2.56
CA ASP A 303 23.98 -11.40 -2.46
C ASP A 303 25.03 -12.49 -2.18
N LYS A 304 24.70 -13.46 -1.32
CA LYS A 304 25.59 -14.62 -1.14
C LYS A 304 25.72 -15.42 -2.44
N LEU A 305 24.64 -15.68 -3.15
CA LEU A 305 24.66 -16.51 -4.36
C LEU A 305 25.47 -15.83 -5.47
N VAL A 306 25.32 -14.50 -5.65
CA VAL A 306 26.14 -13.73 -6.59
C VAL A 306 27.63 -13.84 -6.27
N LYS A 307 28.01 -13.71 -4.99
CA LYS A 307 29.40 -13.86 -4.53
C LYS A 307 29.93 -15.30 -4.67
N ASP A 308 29.12 -16.30 -4.35
CA ASP A 308 29.44 -17.72 -4.49
C ASP A 308 29.67 -18.13 -5.98
N THR A 309 28.98 -17.51 -6.94
CA THR A 309 29.01 -17.90 -8.37
C THR A 309 29.97 -17.05 -9.22
N TRP A 310 29.96 -15.71 -9.08
CA TRP A 310 30.78 -14.82 -9.94
C TRP A 310 31.93 -14.11 -9.22
N GLN A 311 32.03 -14.21 -7.89
CA GLN A 311 33.02 -13.52 -7.05
C GLN A 311 32.98 -11.97 -7.10
N VAL A 312 32.03 -11.38 -7.85
CA VAL A 312 31.80 -9.93 -7.97
C VAL A 312 31.15 -9.36 -6.70
N GLU A 313 31.55 -8.16 -6.30
CA GLU A 313 30.93 -7.46 -5.16
C GLU A 313 29.66 -6.70 -5.55
N SER A 314 28.60 -6.90 -4.77
CA SER A 314 27.24 -6.37 -4.94
C SER A 314 27.10 -4.86 -5.16
N GLU A 315 28.13 -4.07 -4.86
CA GLU A 315 28.17 -2.61 -5.01
C GLU A 315 28.59 -2.16 -6.42
N THR A 316 29.27 -3.02 -7.19
CA THR A 316 29.74 -2.75 -8.56
C THR A 316 28.67 -2.93 -9.63
N LEU A 317 27.54 -3.56 -9.28
CA LEU A 317 26.47 -3.95 -10.21
C LEU A 317 25.43 -2.83 -10.38
N THR A 318 24.93 -2.63 -11.60
CA THR A 318 23.96 -1.56 -11.91
C THR A 318 22.60 -1.83 -11.25
N GLN A 319 22.09 -0.84 -10.52
CA GLN A 319 20.98 -1.04 -9.58
C GLN A 319 19.57 -0.89 -10.18
N THR A 320 19.42 -0.38 -11.41
CA THR A 320 18.11 -0.18 -12.04
C THR A 320 18.20 -0.21 -13.57
N PHE A 321 17.19 -0.85 -14.18
CA PHE A 321 17.03 -0.96 -15.63
C PHE A 321 15.69 -0.34 -16.05
N LEU A 322 15.72 0.50 -17.09
CA LEU A 322 14.51 1.10 -17.66
C LEU A 322 13.93 0.25 -18.80
N THR A 323 12.66 0.53 -19.12
CA THR A 323 11.89 -0.03 -20.25
C THR A 323 11.31 1.06 -21.15
N PHE A 324 11.65 2.33 -20.90
CA PHE A 324 11.17 3.49 -21.64
C PHE A 324 12.32 4.50 -21.78
N ASN A 325 12.31 5.25 -22.87
CA ASN A 325 13.34 6.27 -23.11
C ASN A 325 13.23 7.39 -22.06
N THR A 326 14.37 7.87 -21.56
CA THR A 326 14.44 9.04 -20.67
C THR A 326 14.06 10.33 -21.39
N ASP A 327 14.16 10.37 -22.73
CA ASP A 327 13.82 11.52 -23.54
C ASP A 327 12.29 11.65 -23.76
N ALA A 328 11.62 12.46 -22.93
CA ALA A 328 10.17 12.73 -23.04
C ALA A 328 9.73 13.36 -24.39
N ARG A 329 10.66 13.64 -25.31
CA ARG A 329 10.38 14.09 -26.69
C ARG A 329 10.19 12.92 -27.67
N SER A 330 10.75 11.74 -27.40
CA SER A 330 10.50 10.55 -28.25
C SER A 330 9.16 9.88 -27.94
N HIS A 331 8.58 10.14 -26.76
CA HIS A 331 7.19 9.77 -26.44
C HIS A 331 6.21 10.65 -27.24
N GLN A 332 6.00 10.29 -28.50
CA GLN A 332 4.83 10.69 -29.29
C GLN A 332 3.79 9.56 -29.27
N ARG A 333 2.56 9.90 -28.87
CA ARG A 333 1.41 8.99 -28.92
C ARG A 333 1.13 8.59 -30.36
N VAL A 334 1.36 7.32 -30.71
CA VAL A 334 1.09 6.80 -32.06
C VAL A 334 -0.42 6.77 -32.27
N GLY A 335 -0.89 7.48 -33.29
CA GLY A 335 -2.30 7.57 -33.63
C GLY A 335 -2.93 6.19 -33.90
N ILE A 336 -4.21 6.04 -33.56
CA ILE A 336 -4.95 4.75 -33.54
C ILE A 336 -4.73 3.91 -34.82
N VAL A 337 -4.55 4.54 -35.98
CA VAL A 337 -4.37 3.91 -37.29
C VAL A 337 -3.01 3.19 -37.44
N ASP A 338 -1.93 3.68 -36.83
CA ASP A 338 -0.55 3.17 -37.05
C ASP A 338 -0.01 2.34 -35.86
N ARG A 339 -0.89 1.98 -34.91
CA ARG A 339 -0.60 1.10 -33.76
C ARG A 339 -0.13 -0.33 -34.12
N GLN A 340 0.00 -0.64 -35.42
CA GLN A 340 0.43 -1.96 -35.90
C GLN A 340 1.97 -2.15 -35.84
N LYS A 341 2.74 -1.07 -35.63
CA LYS A 341 4.15 -1.17 -35.25
C LYS A 341 4.29 -1.21 -33.73
N PHE A 342 4.55 -2.39 -33.19
CA PHE A 342 5.11 -2.51 -31.85
C PHE A 342 6.48 -1.82 -31.82
N ASN A 343 6.63 -0.74 -31.07
CA ASN A 343 7.95 -0.23 -30.72
C ASN A 343 8.67 -1.33 -29.92
N LYS A 344 9.81 -1.84 -30.41
CA LYS A 344 10.63 -2.85 -29.70
C LYS A 344 11.00 -2.27 -28.33
N VAL A 345 10.38 -2.76 -27.25
CA VAL A 345 10.55 -2.19 -25.90
C VAL A 345 11.86 -2.67 -25.28
N VAL A 346 12.94 -2.03 -25.74
CA VAL A 346 14.34 -2.24 -25.34
C VAL A 346 14.54 -1.96 -23.85
N LEU A 347 15.39 -2.78 -23.21
CA LEU A 347 15.94 -2.52 -21.89
C LEU A 347 17.24 -1.72 -21.98
N GLN A 348 17.42 -0.80 -21.04
CA GLN A 348 18.65 0.00 -20.92
C GLN A 348 19.06 0.08 -19.43
N PRO A 349 20.36 -0.06 -19.10
CA PRO A 349 20.89 0.25 -17.77
C PRO A 349 20.78 1.76 -17.48
N MET A 350 20.69 2.14 -16.21
CA MET A 350 20.36 3.51 -15.80
C MET A 350 21.22 3.98 -14.61
N ALA A 351 21.84 5.17 -14.75
CA ALA A 351 22.70 5.77 -13.74
C ALA A 351 22.05 6.95 -12.98
N ASP A 352 21.31 7.83 -13.66
CA ASP A 352 20.84 9.12 -13.12
C ASP A 352 19.30 9.20 -12.96
N MET A 353 18.79 8.92 -11.75
CA MET A 353 17.36 8.98 -11.41
C MET A 353 16.69 10.32 -11.72
N LYS A 354 17.46 11.42 -11.75
CA LYS A 354 16.98 12.79 -12.03
C LYS A 354 16.38 12.94 -13.44
N LEU A 355 16.92 12.21 -14.42
CA LEU A 355 16.38 12.21 -15.79
C LEU A 355 14.99 11.55 -15.82
N VAL A 356 14.83 10.46 -15.07
CA VAL A 356 13.55 9.74 -14.94
C VAL A 356 12.49 10.61 -14.26
N TYR A 357 12.85 11.34 -13.20
CA TYR A 357 11.96 12.33 -12.57
C TYR A 357 11.47 13.38 -13.57
N ASN A 358 12.38 13.98 -14.35
CA ASN A 358 12.03 15.00 -15.34
C ASN A 358 11.12 14.46 -16.45
N CYS A 359 11.38 13.24 -16.93
CA CYS A 359 10.54 12.57 -17.93
C CYS A 359 9.13 12.31 -17.39
N LEU A 360 9.01 11.65 -16.23
CA LEU A 360 7.72 11.32 -15.61
C LEU A 360 6.91 12.57 -15.22
N ASN A 361 7.57 13.64 -14.75
CA ASN A 361 6.91 14.90 -14.46
C ASN A 361 6.36 15.57 -15.73
N THR A 362 7.11 15.51 -16.85
CA THR A 362 6.64 16.00 -18.16
C THR A 362 5.43 15.23 -18.65
N LEU A 363 5.44 13.90 -18.54
CA LEU A 363 4.32 13.04 -18.94
C LEU A 363 3.10 13.19 -18.03
N LEU A 364 3.30 13.40 -16.72
CA LEU A 364 2.23 13.71 -15.77
C LEU A 364 1.53 15.03 -16.10
N ILE A 365 2.28 16.04 -16.56
CA ILE A 365 1.72 17.31 -17.05
C ILE A 365 0.88 17.06 -18.32
N ARG A 366 1.43 16.40 -19.34
CA ARG A 366 0.70 16.09 -20.60
C ARG A 366 -0.59 15.30 -20.35
N HIS A 367 -0.54 14.23 -19.54
CA HIS A 367 -1.74 13.48 -19.15
C HIS A 367 -2.82 14.41 -18.55
N ASN A 368 -2.43 15.34 -17.68
CA ASN A 368 -3.34 16.26 -17.00
C ASN A 368 -3.90 17.38 -17.92
N GLU A 369 -3.29 17.58 -19.08
CA GLU A 369 -3.74 18.49 -20.14
C GLU A 369 -4.63 17.75 -21.17
N GLU A 370 -4.20 16.58 -21.64
CA GLU A 370 -4.90 15.76 -22.63
C GLU A 370 -6.17 15.07 -22.08
N LEU A 371 -6.10 14.49 -20.88
CA LEU A 371 -7.13 13.62 -20.30
C LEU A 371 -7.87 14.32 -19.14
N GLY A 372 -8.07 15.63 -19.25
CA GLY A 372 -8.48 16.56 -18.18
C GLY A 372 -9.78 16.27 -17.40
N ASN A 373 -10.52 15.22 -17.74
CA ASN A 373 -11.65 14.70 -16.96
C ASN A 373 -11.27 14.29 -15.53
N VAL A 374 -10.05 13.77 -15.31
CA VAL A 374 -9.53 13.40 -13.98
C VAL A 374 -8.05 13.76 -13.89
N LYS A 375 -7.72 14.85 -13.17
CA LYS A 375 -6.32 15.23 -12.91
C LYS A 375 -5.66 14.26 -11.92
N LEU A 376 -4.50 13.72 -12.30
CA LEU A 376 -3.64 12.92 -11.47
C LEU A 376 -2.73 13.84 -10.64
N ASP A 377 -2.99 13.91 -9.33
CA ASP A 377 -2.17 14.64 -8.36
C ASP A 377 -1.22 13.66 -7.64
N ILE A 378 -0.16 13.27 -8.34
CA ILE A 378 0.87 12.33 -7.86
C ILE A 378 2.11 13.12 -7.43
N MET A 379 2.67 12.81 -6.25
CA MET A 379 3.97 13.35 -5.84
C MET A 379 5.05 12.33 -6.20
N LEU A 380 5.97 12.71 -7.08
CA LEU A 380 7.03 11.83 -7.58
C LEU A 380 8.20 11.80 -6.58
N SER A 381 8.10 10.97 -5.53
CA SER A 381 9.25 10.54 -4.72
C SER A 381 10.00 9.41 -5.42
N ASP A 382 11.25 9.15 -5.02
CA ASP A 382 12.10 8.15 -5.68
C ASP A 382 11.47 6.74 -5.63
N HIS A 383 10.86 6.35 -4.50
CA HIS A 383 10.15 5.08 -4.40
C HIS A 383 8.92 5.01 -5.32
N ILE A 384 8.21 6.13 -5.53
CA ILE A 384 7.07 6.18 -6.46
C ILE A 384 7.56 6.06 -7.91
N ILE A 385 8.73 6.61 -8.25
CA ILE A 385 9.39 6.39 -9.55
C ILE A 385 9.72 4.90 -9.73
N HIS A 386 10.31 4.25 -8.73
CA HIS A 386 10.58 2.80 -8.76
C HIS A 386 9.29 1.99 -8.93
N HIS A 387 8.19 2.35 -8.26
CA HIS A 387 6.88 1.70 -8.47
C HIS A 387 6.35 1.89 -9.90
N ILE A 388 6.49 3.07 -10.50
CA ILE A 388 6.09 3.32 -11.91
C ILE A 388 6.94 2.51 -12.88
N ILE A 389 8.27 2.43 -12.66
CA ILE A 389 9.17 1.57 -13.46
C ILE A 389 8.73 0.11 -13.37
N LYS A 390 8.45 -0.41 -12.17
CA LYS A 390 7.96 -1.79 -11.97
C LYS A 390 6.64 -2.04 -12.72
N LEU A 391 5.67 -1.14 -12.60
CA LEU A 391 4.37 -1.25 -13.29
C LEU A 391 4.55 -1.27 -14.81
N HIS A 392 5.30 -0.32 -15.39
CA HIS A 392 5.57 -0.26 -16.83
C HIS A 392 6.33 -1.50 -17.34
N ARG A 393 7.28 -2.00 -16.55
CA ARG A 393 8.06 -3.21 -16.85
C ARG A 393 7.22 -4.49 -16.84
N ILE A 394 6.10 -4.52 -16.09
CA ILE A 394 5.09 -5.60 -16.20
C ILE A 394 4.24 -5.38 -17.45
N LEU A 395 3.64 -4.21 -17.63
CA LEU A 395 2.73 -3.92 -18.76
C LEU A 395 3.36 -4.20 -20.13
N THR A 396 4.67 -3.96 -20.27
CA THR A 396 5.42 -4.17 -21.52
C THR A 396 5.92 -5.62 -21.71
N LEU A 397 5.41 -6.60 -20.97
CA LEU A 397 5.65 -8.03 -21.21
C LEU A 397 4.63 -8.60 -22.23
N HIS A 398 5.13 -8.97 -23.41
CA HIS A 398 4.33 -9.46 -24.55
C HIS A 398 3.43 -10.69 -24.30
N HIS A 399 3.61 -11.44 -23.20
CA HIS A 399 2.78 -12.61 -22.90
C HIS A 399 2.45 -12.84 -21.42
N SER A 400 2.77 -11.90 -20.52
CA SER A 400 2.43 -12.01 -19.08
C SER A 400 2.34 -10.64 -18.39
N GLY A 401 1.82 -9.63 -19.09
CA GLY A 401 1.68 -8.26 -18.56
C GLY A 401 0.48 -8.02 -17.63
N SER A 402 -0.21 -9.08 -17.17
CA SER A 402 -1.26 -8.99 -16.14
C SER A 402 -0.62 -8.92 -14.75
N MET A 403 -1.26 -8.20 -13.81
CA MET A 403 -0.69 -7.90 -12.50
C MET A 403 -1.68 -7.99 -11.34
N LEU A 404 -1.18 -8.48 -10.21
CA LEU A 404 -1.88 -8.52 -8.94
C LEU A 404 -1.22 -7.50 -7.98
N LEU A 405 -1.79 -6.31 -7.91
CA LEU A 405 -1.30 -5.20 -7.10
C LEU A 405 -1.87 -5.28 -5.69
N ILE A 406 -1.00 -5.45 -4.70
CA ILE A 406 -1.42 -5.55 -3.30
C ILE A 406 -0.99 -4.28 -2.56
N GLY A 407 -1.97 -3.57 -1.99
CA GLY A 407 -1.70 -2.33 -1.28
C GLY A 407 -2.80 -1.80 -0.37
N SER A 408 -2.40 -1.14 0.72
CA SER A 408 -3.27 -0.54 1.72
C SER A 408 -4.17 0.56 1.16
N VAL A 409 -5.30 0.78 1.85
CA VAL A 409 -6.34 1.70 1.42
C VAL A 409 -5.80 3.13 1.43
N GLY A 410 -5.80 3.77 0.26
CA GLY A 410 -5.32 5.13 0.07
C GLY A 410 -4.04 5.26 -0.75
N CYS A 411 -3.35 4.16 -1.10
CA CYS A 411 -2.12 4.17 -1.91
C CYS A 411 -2.27 4.60 -3.37
N HIS A 412 -3.45 5.12 -3.76
CA HIS A 412 -3.73 5.64 -5.10
C HIS A 412 -3.28 4.69 -6.23
N LEU A 413 -3.39 3.37 -6.02
CA LEU A 413 -2.94 2.35 -6.97
C LEU A 413 -3.52 2.63 -8.37
N THR A 414 -4.79 3.04 -8.44
CA THR A 414 -5.47 3.41 -9.69
C THR A 414 -4.93 4.67 -10.38
N THR A 415 -4.27 5.62 -9.69
CA THR A 415 -3.59 6.75 -10.36
C THR A 415 -2.18 6.37 -10.80
N LEU A 416 -1.47 5.53 -10.03
CA LEU A 416 -0.17 4.98 -10.42
C LEU A 416 -0.32 4.10 -11.66
N CYS A 417 -1.35 3.24 -11.71
CA CYS A 417 -1.71 2.47 -12.90
C CYS A 417 -2.03 3.39 -14.09
N ARG A 418 -2.86 4.44 -13.92
CA ARG A 418 -3.18 5.37 -15.02
C ARG A 418 -1.94 6.04 -15.62
N LEU A 419 -0.99 6.47 -14.77
CA LEU A 419 0.27 7.04 -15.26
C LEU A 419 1.15 5.99 -15.96
N ALA A 420 1.25 4.77 -15.43
CA ALA A 420 2.01 3.67 -16.04
C ALA A 420 1.40 3.15 -17.36
N LEU A 421 0.07 3.15 -17.48
CA LEU A 421 -0.68 2.78 -18.68
C LEU A 421 -0.57 3.87 -19.76
N TYR A 422 -0.62 5.14 -19.37
CA TYR A 422 -0.34 6.27 -20.26
C TYR A 422 1.11 6.23 -20.78
N LEU A 423 2.08 5.90 -19.92
CA LEU A 423 3.48 5.70 -20.31
C LEU A 423 3.66 4.52 -21.29
N ALA A 424 2.86 3.46 -21.14
CA ALA A 424 2.85 2.28 -22.03
C ALA A 424 1.94 2.43 -23.27
N ASP A 425 1.25 3.56 -23.42
CA ASP A 425 0.21 3.81 -24.45
C ASP A 425 -0.96 2.81 -24.51
N ILE A 426 -1.27 2.18 -23.37
CA ILE A 426 -2.41 1.27 -23.20
C ILE A 426 -3.64 2.06 -22.74
N ASP A 427 -4.76 1.93 -23.46
CA ASP A 427 -6.02 2.61 -23.11
C ASP A 427 -6.84 1.85 -22.06
N ILE A 428 -7.70 2.58 -21.34
CA ILE A 428 -8.51 2.05 -20.23
C ILE A 428 -10.00 2.15 -20.60
N PHE A 429 -10.63 1.01 -20.89
CA PHE A 429 -12.09 0.91 -20.90
C PHE A 429 -12.64 0.84 -19.46
N LYS A 430 -13.95 1.02 -19.28
CA LYS A 430 -14.61 0.99 -17.98
C LYS A 430 -15.73 -0.06 -18.00
N LEU A 431 -15.70 -1.00 -17.05
CA LEU A 431 -16.71 -2.03 -16.87
C LEU A 431 -17.75 -1.55 -15.85
N ASP A 432 -19.00 -1.44 -16.28
CA ASP A 432 -20.13 -1.13 -15.40
C ASP A 432 -20.70 -2.39 -14.76
N THR A 433 -20.14 -2.73 -13.59
CA THR A 433 -20.54 -3.86 -12.72
C THR A 433 -21.93 -3.71 -12.10
N SER A 434 -22.65 -2.61 -12.35
CA SER A 434 -24.02 -2.36 -11.85
C SER A 434 -25.09 -3.31 -12.42
N LYS A 435 -24.73 -4.20 -13.35
CA LYS A 435 -25.55 -5.31 -13.85
C LYS A 435 -24.66 -6.55 -13.99
N THR A 436 -25.15 -7.72 -13.59
CA THR A 436 -24.42 -9.00 -13.70
C THR A 436 -23.93 -9.28 -15.13
N ASN A 437 -24.79 -9.10 -16.13
CA ASN A 437 -24.41 -9.25 -17.54
C ASN A 437 -23.45 -8.14 -18.01
N GLY A 438 -23.47 -6.95 -17.40
CA GLY A 438 -22.65 -5.80 -17.79
C GLY A 438 -21.15 -6.05 -17.66
N PHE A 439 -20.73 -6.91 -16.73
CA PHE A 439 -19.35 -7.39 -16.67
C PHE A 439 -18.99 -8.25 -17.88
N LEU A 440 -19.83 -9.24 -18.26
CA LEU A 440 -19.58 -10.10 -19.42
C LEU A 440 -19.65 -9.32 -20.75
N ASP A 441 -20.61 -8.42 -20.92
CA ASP A 441 -20.74 -7.59 -22.12
C ASP A 441 -19.61 -6.56 -22.25
N GLY A 442 -19.18 -5.99 -21.11
CA GLY A 442 -17.98 -5.18 -21.05
C GLY A 442 -16.71 -5.99 -21.35
N LEU A 443 -16.63 -7.25 -20.90
CA LEU A 443 -15.48 -8.13 -21.14
C LEU A 443 -15.44 -8.68 -22.58
N ARG A 444 -16.59 -8.97 -23.21
CA ARG A 444 -16.74 -9.18 -24.66
C ARG A 444 -16.15 -8.00 -25.44
N SER A 445 -16.47 -6.79 -25.00
CA SER A 445 -15.95 -5.55 -25.58
C SER A 445 -14.45 -5.39 -25.32
N ALA A 446 -13.97 -5.74 -24.13
CA ALA A 446 -12.55 -5.70 -23.76
C ALA A 446 -11.70 -6.74 -24.51
N ILE A 447 -12.27 -7.85 -24.99
CA ILE A 447 -11.58 -8.79 -25.89
C ILE A 447 -11.58 -8.26 -27.33
N ARG A 448 -12.64 -7.57 -27.76
CA ARG A 448 -12.73 -6.95 -29.10
C ARG A 448 -11.88 -5.68 -29.26
N VAL A 449 -11.59 -4.96 -28.18
CA VAL A 449 -10.90 -3.65 -28.21
C VAL A 449 -9.79 -3.48 -27.15
N THR A 450 -9.41 -4.57 -26.47
CA THR A 450 -8.21 -4.73 -25.60
C THR A 450 -8.10 -3.77 -24.39
N GLY A 451 -8.58 -4.21 -23.23
CA GLY A 451 -8.37 -3.58 -21.90
C GLY A 451 -9.67 -3.21 -21.17
N ALA A 452 -9.66 -3.12 -19.81
CA ALA A 452 -10.83 -2.74 -19.00
C ALA A 452 -10.58 -2.53 -17.48
N GLU A 453 -11.22 -1.52 -16.87
CA GLU A 453 -11.26 -1.22 -15.42
C GLU A 453 -12.65 -1.57 -14.82
N ALA A 454 -12.72 -2.60 -13.97
CA ALA A 454 -13.91 -2.91 -13.16
C ALA A 454 -13.89 -2.24 -11.78
N ARG A 455 -15.07 -2.01 -11.20
CA ARG A 455 -15.25 -1.66 -9.79
C ARG A 455 -15.93 -2.80 -9.04
N GLU A 456 -15.23 -3.30 -8.02
CA GLU A 456 -15.70 -4.31 -7.05
C GLU A 456 -16.07 -5.69 -7.67
N LEU A 457 -15.12 -6.64 -7.58
CA LEU A 457 -15.32 -8.04 -7.95
C LEU A 457 -16.05 -8.79 -6.82
N VAL A 458 -17.38 -8.62 -6.75
CA VAL A 458 -18.22 -9.25 -5.72
C VAL A 458 -18.65 -10.67 -6.10
N ASP A 459 -19.02 -10.90 -7.37
CA ASP A 459 -19.55 -12.19 -7.83
C ASP A 459 -18.42 -13.21 -8.13
N PRO A 460 -18.47 -14.44 -7.58
CA PRO A 460 -17.48 -15.49 -7.88
C PRO A 460 -17.36 -15.84 -9.36
N MET A 461 -18.42 -15.65 -10.15
CA MET A 461 -18.43 -15.88 -11.60
C MET A 461 -17.45 -14.96 -12.36
N PHE A 462 -17.18 -13.75 -11.84
CA PHE A 462 -16.20 -12.85 -12.44
C PHE A 462 -14.76 -13.33 -12.18
N LEU A 463 -14.51 -13.94 -11.02
CA LEU A 463 -13.23 -14.54 -10.66
C LEU A 463 -12.98 -15.85 -11.44
N ASP A 464 -14.04 -16.65 -11.64
CA ASP A 464 -14.04 -17.84 -12.52
C ASP A 464 -13.63 -17.47 -13.95
N ALA A 465 -14.27 -16.46 -14.54
CA ALA A 465 -13.95 -15.94 -15.87
C ALA A 465 -12.51 -15.40 -15.98
N ILE A 466 -12.06 -14.60 -15.01
CA ILE A 466 -10.69 -14.06 -14.98
C ILE A 466 -9.66 -15.19 -14.83
N ASN A 467 -9.91 -16.17 -13.97
CA ASN A 467 -9.03 -17.34 -13.79
C ASN A 467 -8.88 -18.14 -15.09
N SER A 468 -9.98 -18.41 -15.80
CA SER A 468 -9.93 -19.09 -17.10
C SER A 468 -9.15 -18.30 -18.16
N LEU A 469 -9.35 -16.98 -18.25
CA LEU A 469 -8.64 -16.12 -19.21
C LEU A 469 -7.12 -16.07 -18.92
N LEU A 470 -6.72 -16.03 -17.65
CA LEU A 470 -5.29 -16.04 -17.26
C LEU A 470 -4.60 -17.39 -17.48
N VAL A 471 -5.34 -18.51 -17.43
CA VAL A 471 -4.81 -19.88 -17.58
C VAL A 471 -4.87 -20.40 -19.03
N SER A 472 -5.83 -19.93 -19.83
CA SER A 472 -6.12 -20.46 -21.16
C SER A 472 -6.32 -19.41 -22.27
N GLY A 473 -6.45 -18.12 -21.92
CA GLY A 473 -6.81 -17.06 -22.87
C GLY A 473 -8.28 -17.09 -23.31
N GLU A 474 -9.04 -18.13 -22.95
CA GLU A 474 -10.45 -18.31 -23.26
C GLU A 474 -11.32 -18.28 -21.98
N TYR A 475 -12.61 -17.98 -22.15
CA TYR A 475 -13.64 -18.43 -21.20
C TYR A 475 -14.88 -18.87 -21.99
N ALA A 476 -15.29 -20.12 -21.77
CA ALA A 476 -16.24 -20.85 -22.59
C ALA A 476 -17.63 -20.20 -22.75
N HIS A 477 -18.01 -19.31 -21.82
CA HIS A 477 -19.33 -18.69 -21.78
C HIS A 477 -19.35 -17.24 -22.30
N ILE A 478 -18.25 -16.74 -22.88
CA ILE A 478 -18.18 -15.38 -23.45
C ILE A 478 -18.93 -15.29 -24.78
N PHE A 479 -18.50 -16.03 -25.80
CA PHE A 479 -19.02 -15.92 -27.16
C PHE A 479 -19.94 -17.10 -27.49
N SER A 480 -20.94 -16.89 -28.34
CA SER A 480 -21.60 -18.03 -29.01
C SER A 480 -20.66 -18.63 -30.07
N ASN A 481 -20.95 -19.85 -30.51
CA ASN A 481 -20.21 -20.48 -31.62
C ASN A 481 -20.27 -19.60 -32.89
N ASP A 482 -21.42 -18.98 -33.17
CA ASP A 482 -21.60 -18.11 -34.34
C ASP A 482 -20.81 -16.78 -34.25
N GLU A 483 -20.73 -16.19 -33.05
CA GLU A 483 -19.88 -15.01 -32.81
C GLU A 483 -18.39 -15.37 -32.95
N LEU A 484 -17.99 -16.56 -32.49
CA LEU A 484 -16.62 -17.02 -32.56
C LEU A 484 -16.19 -17.28 -34.01
N ASP A 485 -17.00 -18.01 -34.81
CA ASP A 485 -16.74 -18.24 -36.23
C ASP A 485 -16.61 -16.90 -37.01
N GLY A 486 -17.43 -15.90 -36.67
CA GLY A 486 -17.33 -14.55 -37.23
C GLY A 486 -16.04 -13.80 -36.86
N LEU A 487 -15.57 -13.94 -35.60
CA LEU A 487 -14.29 -13.38 -35.17
C LEU A 487 -13.10 -14.06 -35.86
N LEU A 488 -13.11 -15.40 -35.97
CA LEU A 488 -12.05 -16.15 -36.64
C LEU A 488 -11.92 -15.78 -38.12
N GLN A 489 -13.04 -15.57 -38.82
CA GLN A 489 -13.05 -15.04 -40.19
C GLN A 489 -12.44 -13.64 -40.30
N ALA A 490 -12.74 -12.74 -39.34
CA ALA A 490 -12.17 -11.39 -39.31
C ALA A 490 -10.65 -11.37 -39.03
N ILE A 491 -10.13 -12.40 -38.36
CA ILE A 491 -8.73 -12.52 -37.93
C ILE A 491 -7.84 -13.17 -39.01
N HIS A 492 -8.38 -14.00 -39.90
CA HIS A 492 -7.63 -14.66 -40.97
C HIS A 492 -6.72 -13.74 -41.83
N PRO A 493 -7.12 -12.50 -42.19
CA PRO A 493 -6.24 -11.57 -42.93
C PRO A 493 -5.01 -11.09 -42.14
N ALA A 494 -5.05 -11.12 -40.80
CA ALA A 494 -3.90 -10.83 -39.95
C ALA A 494 -3.01 -12.07 -39.81
N MET A 495 -3.59 -13.25 -39.58
CA MET A 495 -2.86 -14.53 -39.56
C MET A 495 -2.03 -14.71 -40.85
N LYS A 496 -2.63 -14.52 -42.03
CA LYS A 496 -1.93 -14.67 -43.32
C LYS A 496 -0.80 -13.65 -43.56
N ARG A 497 -0.76 -12.56 -42.79
CA ARG A 497 0.31 -11.55 -42.84
C ARG A 497 1.48 -11.94 -41.94
N ASP A 498 1.17 -12.38 -40.73
CA ASP A 498 2.17 -12.74 -39.71
C ASP A 498 2.80 -14.12 -39.99
N PHE A 499 2.00 -15.06 -40.52
CA PHE A 499 2.40 -16.44 -40.83
C PHE A 499 1.99 -16.83 -42.26
N PRO A 500 2.72 -16.38 -43.31
CA PRO A 500 2.34 -16.63 -44.71
C PRO A 500 2.37 -18.10 -45.15
N THR A 501 3.09 -18.95 -44.42
CA THR A 501 3.39 -20.36 -44.76
C THR A 501 2.80 -21.38 -43.78
N GLY A 502 2.21 -20.93 -42.67
CA GLY A 502 1.80 -21.80 -41.57
C GLY A 502 0.37 -22.34 -41.71
N ASN A 503 0.20 -23.66 -41.57
CA ASN A 503 -1.12 -24.30 -41.42
C ASN A 503 -1.64 -24.15 -39.98
N THR A 504 -1.65 -22.92 -39.46
CA THR A 504 -1.88 -22.61 -38.05
C THR A 504 -3.37 -22.50 -37.73
N ASP A 505 -3.76 -23.09 -36.60
CA ASP A 505 -5.14 -23.02 -36.10
C ASP A 505 -5.53 -21.57 -35.76
N ALA A 506 -6.63 -21.11 -36.36
CA ALA A 506 -7.18 -19.78 -36.16
C ALA A 506 -7.55 -19.51 -34.69
N MET A 507 -7.97 -20.54 -33.94
CA MET A 507 -8.27 -20.41 -32.52
C MET A 507 -7.00 -20.16 -31.71
N LYS A 508 -5.93 -20.94 -31.95
CA LYS A 508 -4.63 -20.74 -31.28
C LYS A 508 -4.03 -19.36 -31.56
N TYR A 509 -4.12 -18.88 -32.80
CA TYR A 509 -3.66 -17.54 -33.17
C TYR A 509 -4.52 -16.43 -32.53
N PHE A 510 -5.85 -16.60 -32.46
CA PHE A 510 -6.73 -15.68 -31.73
C PHE A 510 -6.40 -15.62 -30.23
N VAL A 511 -6.26 -16.78 -29.58
CA VAL A 511 -5.88 -16.89 -28.16
C VAL A 511 -4.54 -16.23 -27.89
N SER A 512 -3.53 -16.48 -28.73
CA SER A 512 -2.22 -15.81 -28.65
C SER A 512 -2.36 -14.28 -28.70
N ARG A 513 -3.16 -13.75 -29.63
CA ARG A 513 -3.44 -12.30 -29.77
C ARG A 513 -4.26 -11.71 -28.62
N VAL A 514 -5.15 -12.49 -27.99
CA VAL A 514 -5.86 -12.07 -26.77
C VAL A 514 -4.88 -12.00 -25.60
N GLN A 515 -4.11 -13.05 -25.36
CA GLN A 515 -3.15 -13.11 -24.26
C GLN A 515 -2.00 -12.09 -24.39
N SER A 516 -1.61 -11.71 -25.61
CA SER A 516 -0.57 -10.69 -25.82
C SER A 516 -1.03 -9.25 -25.57
N ASN A 517 -2.34 -8.99 -25.65
CA ASN A 517 -2.89 -7.62 -25.63
C ASN A 517 -3.85 -7.36 -24.45
N LEU A 518 -4.38 -8.41 -23.79
CA LEU A 518 -5.33 -8.29 -22.69
C LEU A 518 -4.59 -8.27 -21.34
N HIS A 519 -4.17 -7.08 -20.91
CA HIS A 519 -3.56 -6.88 -19.59
C HIS A 519 -4.64 -6.74 -18.51
N ILE A 520 -4.71 -7.70 -17.58
CA ILE A 520 -5.65 -7.68 -16.44
C ILE A 520 -4.93 -7.10 -15.21
N ILE A 521 -5.48 -6.04 -14.64
CA ILE A 521 -4.94 -5.37 -13.44
C ILE A 521 -5.92 -5.56 -12.28
N ILE A 522 -5.49 -6.26 -11.22
CA ILE A 522 -6.31 -6.49 -10.02
C ILE A 522 -5.66 -5.78 -8.83
N CYS A 523 -6.37 -4.82 -8.23
CA CYS A 523 -5.92 -4.11 -7.02
C CYS A 523 -6.62 -4.68 -5.78
N LEU A 524 -5.86 -5.23 -4.82
CA LEU A 524 -6.38 -5.79 -3.56
C LEU A 524 -5.77 -5.13 -2.32
N PRO A 525 -6.55 -4.95 -1.23
CA PRO A 525 -5.99 -4.64 0.08
C PRO A 525 -5.24 -5.86 0.65
N PRO A 526 -4.17 -5.68 1.45
CA PRO A 526 -3.33 -6.79 1.95
C PRO A 526 -4.06 -7.75 2.90
N ASN A 527 -5.21 -7.35 3.43
CA ASN A 527 -6.08 -8.18 4.30
C ASN A 527 -7.28 -8.78 3.54
N HIS A 528 -7.30 -8.76 2.20
CA HIS A 528 -8.42 -9.28 1.41
C HIS A 528 -8.56 -10.81 1.51
N SER A 529 -9.79 -11.31 1.61
CA SER A 529 -10.09 -12.75 1.64
C SER A 529 -9.57 -13.49 0.41
N LEU A 530 -9.59 -12.83 -0.76
CA LEU A 530 -9.11 -13.43 -2.01
C LEU A 530 -7.63 -13.84 -1.95
N LEU A 531 -6.76 -13.16 -1.19
CA LEU A 531 -5.35 -13.56 -1.05
C LEU A 531 -5.19 -14.89 -0.30
N LYS A 532 -6.16 -15.25 0.56
CA LYS A 532 -6.21 -16.54 1.25
C LYS A 532 -6.86 -17.64 0.41
N GLN A 533 -7.69 -17.25 -0.56
CA GLN A 533 -8.48 -18.16 -1.39
C GLN A 533 -7.86 -18.40 -2.77
N ALA A 534 -6.99 -17.51 -3.26
CA ALA A 534 -6.41 -17.60 -4.61
C ALA A 534 -5.65 -18.93 -4.81
N SER A 535 -4.78 -19.30 -3.87
CA SER A 535 -4.00 -20.56 -3.92
C SER A 535 -4.84 -21.85 -3.82
N VAL A 536 -6.12 -21.76 -3.41
CA VAL A 536 -7.01 -22.91 -3.17
C VAL A 536 -8.23 -22.93 -4.10
N CYS A 537 -8.59 -21.80 -4.72
CA CYS A 537 -9.78 -21.66 -5.55
C CYS A 537 -9.53 -21.02 -6.92
N TYR A 538 -8.46 -20.25 -7.09
CA TYR A 538 -8.20 -19.46 -8.30
C TYR A 538 -6.68 -19.38 -8.59
N PRO A 539 -5.97 -20.51 -8.77
CA PRO A 539 -4.51 -20.51 -8.92
C PRO A 539 -4.02 -19.73 -10.15
N GLY A 540 -4.88 -19.55 -11.17
CA GLY A 540 -4.63 -18.67 -12.31
C GLY A 540 -4.37 -17.20 -11.94
N LEU A 541 -4.91 -16.72 -10.83
CA LEU A 541 -4.62 -15.38 -10.30
C LEU A 541 -3.19 -15.23 -9.77
N LEU A 542 -2.52 -16.33 -9.42
CA LEU A 542 -1.15 -16.36 -8.94
C LEU A 542 -0.17 -16.80 -10.04
N SER A 543 -0.61 -17.66 -10.97
CA SER A 543 0.24 -18.17 -12.06
C SER A 543 0.28 -17.25 -13.28
N GLY A 544 -0.80 -16.52 -13.57
CA GLY A 544 -0.95 -15.67 -14.77
C GLY A 544 -0.84 -14.16 -14.53
N CYS A 545 -0.74 -13.71 -13.28
CA CYS A 545 -0.50 -12.31 -12.92
C CYS A 545 0.80 -12.18 -12.12
N GLN A 546 1.67 -11.23 -12.49
CA GLN A 546 2.80 -10.90 -11.63
C GLN A 546 2.29 -10.20 -10.35
N THR A 547 2.54 -10.81 -9.20
CA THR A 547 2.20 -10.22 -7.90
C THR A 547 3.22 -9.16 -7.53
N LEU A 548 2.73 -7.97 -7.15
CA LEU A 548 3.56 -6.81 -6.79
C LEU A 548 3.00 -6.14 -5.53
N TRP A 549 3.77 -6.22 -4.44
CA TRP A 549 3.49 -5.48 -3.21
C TRP A 549 3.95 -4.03 -3.33
N LEU A 550 3.03 -3.09 -3.15
CA LEU A 550 3.27 -1.65 -3.27
C LEU A 550 3.16 -0.92 -1.93
N CYS A 551 3.35 -1.62 -0.80
CA CYS A 551 2.89 -1.16 0.51
C CYS A 551 3.77 -1.45 1.71
N ASP A 552 5.06 -1.64 1.49
CA ASP A 552 6.04 -1.50 2.56
C ASP A 552 6.28 -0.01 2.85
N TRP A 553 5.46 0.51 3.77
CA TRP A 553 5.63 1.83 4.37
C TRP A 553 6.81 1.81 5.34
N SER A 554 8.00 1.61 4.80
CA SER A 554 9.26 1.63 5.52
C SER A 554 9.55 3.04 6.08
N SER A 555 10.43 3.10 7.07
CA SER A 555 10.99 4.37 7.56
C SER A 555 11.62 5.16 6.40
N GLU A 556 12.33 4.49 5.50
CA GLU A 556 12.95 5.08 4.31
C GLU A 556 11.92 5.71 3.37
N PHE A 557 10.82 5.02 3.06
CA PHE A 557 9.75 5.56 2.23
C PHE A 557 9.16 6.84 2.85
N LEU A 558 8.84 6.79 4.14
CA LEU A 558 8.29 7.92 4.89
C LEU A 558 9.27 9.10 4.98
N MET A 559 10.57 8.85 5.13
CA MET A 559 11.61 9.87 5.11
C MET A 559 11.79 10.48 3.71
N SER A 560 11.80 9.67 2.65
CA SER A 560 11.87 10.15 1.26
C SER A 560 10.67 11.04 0.90
N GLU A 561 9.45 10.61 1.23
CA GLU A 561 8.24 11.41 0.96
C GLU A 561 8.22 12.72 1.77
N ALA A 562 8.59 12.69 3.05
CA ALA A 562 8.67 13.89 3.89
C ALA A 562 9.79 14.85 3.44
N SER A 563 10.96 14.34 3.06
CA SER A 563 12.09 15.12 2.54
C SER A 563 11.72 15.82 1.23
N HIS A 564 11.12 15.09 0.29
CA HIS A 564 10.59 15.66 -0.95
C HIS A 564 9.53 16.73 -0.67
N PHE A 565 8.62 16.50 0.28
CA PHE A 565 7.59 17.48 0.66
C PHE A 565 8.20 18.77 1.24
N ILE A 566 9.20 18.66 2.12
CA ILE A 566 9.88 19.82 2.74
C ILE A 566 10.65 20.63 1.69
N THR A 567 11.39 19.95 0.81
CA THR A 567 12.12 20.57 -0.31
C THR A 567 11.17 21.25 -1.29
N LYS A 568 10.08 20.58 -1.68
CA LYS A 568 9.07 21.11 -2.63
C LYS A 568 8.38 22.40 -2.15
N TYR A 569 8.35 22.65 -0.85
CA TYR A 569 7.70 23.82 -0.25
C TYR A 569 8.65 24.76 0.52
N ASN A 570 9.98 24.54 0.46
CA ASN A 570 11.01 25.33 1.14
C ASN A 570 10.67 25.66 2.61
N LEU A 571 10.24 24.65 3.38
CA LEU A 571 9.73 24.84 4.76
C LEU A 571 10.81 25.13 5.82
N ALA A 572 12.09 24.91 5.50
CA ALA A 572 13.24 25.22 6.34
C ALA A 572 14.43 25.63 5.48
N THR A 573 15.20 26.63 5.93
CA THR A 573 16.47 27.06 5.32
C THR A 573 17.66 26.22 5.76
N ASP A 574 17.58 25.61 6.93
CA ASP A 574 18.71 24.96 7.59
C ASP A 574 18.60 23.44 7.40
N GLU A 575 19.57 22.82 6.73
CA GLU A 575 19.56 21.39 6.36
C GLU A 575 19.46 20.45 7.57
N THR A 576 20.09 20.82 8.69
CA THR A 576 20.04 20.04 9.94
C THR A 576 18.64 20.05 10.56
N ILE A 577 17.91 21.16 10.45
CA ILE A 577 16.53 21.28 10.92
C ILE A 577 15.59 20.57 9.95
N SER A 578 15.79 20.69 8.63
CA SER A 578 14.97 19.99 7.64
C SER A 578 15.05 18.46 7.79
N ALA A 579 16.24 17.91 8.03
CA ALA A 579 16.44 16.49 8.30
C ALA A 579 15.78 16.05 9.63
N SER A 580 15.89 16.87 10.69
CA SER A 580 15.24 16.59 11.99
C SER A 580 13.71 16.56 11.88
N VAL A 581 13.12 17.54 11.19
CA VAL A 581 11.67 17.61 10.94
C VAL A 581 11.21 16.46 10.04
N THR A 582 11.96 16.11 9.00
CA THR A 582 11.72 14.94 8.12
C THR A 582 11.58 13.67 8.95
N ASN A 583 12.58 13.39 9.80
CA ASN A 583 12.61 12.20 10.67
C ASN A 583 11.46 12.22 11.69
N CYS A 584 11.12 13.39 12.26
CA CYS A 584 9.98 13.54 13.17
C CYS A 584 8.64 13.20 12.50
N LEU A 585 8.37 13.75 11.31
CA LEU A 585 7.14 13.51 10.54
C LEU A 585 7.00 12.03 10.15
N ALA A 586 8.10 11.41 9.69
CA ALA A 586 8.15 9.99 9.35
C ALA A 586 7.85 9.09 10.57
N ASN A 587 8.49 9.34 11.71
CA ASN A 587 8.29 8.54 12.93
C ASN A 587 6.87 8.66 13.47
N ILE A 588 6.27 9.87 13.47
CA ILE A 588 4.87 10.07 13.89
C ILE A 588 3.92 9.15 13.09
N HIS A 589 4.11 9.04 11.76
CA HIS A 589 3.28 8.17 10.95
C HIS A 589 3.59 6.67 11.16
N SER A 590 4.86 6.32 11.34
CA SER A 590 5.29 4.94 11.66
C SER A 590 4.64 4.41 12.94
N TYR A 591 4.58 5.22 14.01
CA TYR A 591 3.87 4.87 15.23
C TYR A 591 2.36 4.67 15.00
N ILE A 592 1.71 5.54 14.22
CA ILE A 592 0.28 5.40 13.87
C ILE A 592 0.02 4.10 13.11
N LEU A 593 0.87 3.72 12.16
CA LEU A 593 0.76 2.45 11.42
C LEU A 593 0.89 1.23 12.34
N ARG A 594 1.83 1.27 13.30
CA ARG A 594 2.03 0.23 14.33
C ARG A 594 0.82 0.09 15.25
N ASP A 595 0.33 1.20 15.80
CA ASP A 595 -0.77 1.22 16.76
C ASP A 595 -2.11 0.81 16.14
N CYS A 596 -2.36 1.17 14.88
CA CYS A 596 -3.54 0.73 14.14
C CYS A 596 -3.49 -0.75 13.73
N LYS A 597 -2.37 -1.47 13.97
CA LYS A 597 -2.19 -2.90 13.68
C LYS A 597 -2.51 -3.30 12.24
N GLN A 598 -2.34 -2.39 11.27
CA GLN A 598 -2.63 -2.70 9.86
C GLN A 598 -1.56 -3.60 9.22
N THR A 599 -0.34 -3.54 9.75
CA THR A 599 0.85 -4.31 9.34
C THR A 599 1.07 -5.56 10.21
N VAL A 600 0.02 -6.35 10.49
CA VAL A 600 0.08 -7.56 11.36
C VAL A 600 1.20 -8.55 10.94
N TRP A 601 1.57 -8.54 9.67
CA TRP A 601 2.56 -9.42 9.04
C TRP A 601 4.00 -8.88 9.04
N ALA A 602 4.24 -7.61 9.39
CA ALA A 602 5.56 -6.97 9.28
C ALA A 602 6.58 -7.40 10.35
N GLY A 603 6.13 -8.11 11.40
CA GLY A 603 6.97 -8.60 12.50
C GLY A 603 7.58 -7.49 13.37
N ASP A 604 8.61 -7.83 14.16
CA ASP A 604 9.58 -6.83 14.60
C ASP A 604 10.59 -6.61 13.46
N GLN A 605 10.86 -5.34 13.13
CA GLN A 605 11.75 -4.93 12.04
C GLN A 605 13.25 -5.11 12.37
N ALA A 606 13.58 -5.55 13.57
CA ALA A 606 14.97 -5.75 14.00
C ALA A 606 15.61 -6.96 13.28
N ALA A 607 16.87 -6.80 12.86
CA ALA A 607 17.67 -7.89 12.31
C ALA A 607 17.95 -9.01 13.35
N GLU A 608 18.04 -8.64 14.63
CA GLU A 608 18.13 -9.57 15.77
C GLU A 608 16.83 -9.51 16.61
N VAL A 609 16.20 -10.66 16.85
CA VAL A 609 15.05 -10.78 17.76
C VAL A 609 15.51 -11.35 19.10
N GLN A 610 15.05 -10.76 20.21
CA GLN A 610 15.31 -11.28 21.55
C GLN A 610 14.38 -12.47 21.86
N MET A 611 14.85 -13.69 21.60
CA MET A 611 14.13 -14.90 22.01
C MET A 611 14.44 -15.27 23.46
N VAL A 612 13.41 -15.68 24.20
CA VAL A 612 13.58 -16.32 25.51
C VAL A 612 13.63 -17.84 25.31
N GLN A 613 14.82 -18.43 25.34
CA GLN A 613 14.97 -19.87 25.41
C GLN A 613 14.58 -20.34 26.81
N VAL A 614 13.46 -21.06 26.89
CA VAL A 614 13.07 -21.84 28.06
C VAL A 614 13.74 -23.21 27.98
N SER A 615 14.56 -23.55 28.98
CA SER A 615 15.05 -24.92 29.21
C SER A 615 14.35 -25.52 30.43
N ILE A 616 13.57 -26.57 30.21
CA ILE A 616 12.96 -27.38 31.27
C ILE A 616 13.93 -28.51 31.60
N ASN A 617 14.32 -28.64 32.87
CA ASN A 617 15.21 -29.72 33.31
C ASN A 617 14.38 -30.88 33.86
N GLU A 618 14.09 -31.87 33.03
CA GLU A 618 13.09 -32.94 33.31
C GLU A 618 13.33 -33.70 34.63
N ARG A 619 14.59 -33.78 35.08
CA ARG A 619 14.97 -34.41 36.36
C ARG A 619 14.61 -33.59 37.60
N LYS A 620 14.21 -32.32 37.46
CA LYS A 620 13.73 -31.42 38.53
C LYS A 620 12.61 -30.51 37.99
N LYS A 621 11.37 -30.98 38.09
CA LYS A 621 10.13 -30.44 37.46
C LYS A 621 9.80 -28.95 37.69
N GLU A 622 10.57 -28.22 38.50
CA GLU A 622 10.22 -26.88 38.99
C GLU A 622 11.20 -25.77 38.56
N GLN A 623 12.38 -26.10 38.01
CA GLN A 623 13.33 -25.07 37.54
C GLN A 623 13.19 -24.76 36.05
N ILE A 624 12.25 -23.88 35.73
CA ILE A 624 12.13 -23.22 34.43
C ILE A 624 13.23 -22.17 34.32
N LYS A 625 14.31 -22.45 33.58
CA LYS A 625 15.36 -21.45 33.31
C LYS A 625 15.05 -20.70 32.02
N TYR A 626 14.98 -19.38 32.13
CA TYR A 626 14.81 -18.43 31.02
C TYR A 626 16.19 -17.89 30.62
N LYS A 627 16.63 -18.12 29.38
CA LYS A 627 17.83 -17.52 28.80
C LYS A 627 17.43 -16.60 27.65
N GLN A 628 17.70 -15.30 27.79
CA GLN A 628 17.60 -14.38 26.66
C GLN A 628 18.72 -14.68 25.66
N LEU A 629 18.35 -14.85 24.40
CA LEU A 629 19.23 -15.05 23.26
C LEU A 629 18.80 -14.09 22.16
N LYS A 630 19.75 -13.28 21.68
CA LYS A 630 19.59 -12.63 20.39
C LYS A 630 19.73 -13.69 19.30
N VAL A 631 18.80 -13.72 18.35
CA VAL A 631 18.83 -14.64 17.22
C VAL A 631 18.45 -13.87 15.96
N PRO A 632 19.16 -14.05 14.82
CA PRO A 632 18.81 -13.37 13.58
C PRO A 632 17.38 -13.70 13.14
N ASN A 633 16.69 -12.71 12.59
CA ASN A 633 15.26 -12.73 12.26
C ASN A 633 14.96 -13.56 10.99
N LEU A 634 15.20 -14.86 11.07
CA LEU A 634 15.17 -15.78 9.93
C LEU A 634 13.79 -16.44 9.70
N PRO A 635 13.42 -16.77 8.44
CA PRO A 635 12.16 -17.40 8.02
C PRO A 635 11.71 -18.69 8.71
N TYR A 636 12.57 -19.31 9.53
CA TYR A 636 12.35 -20.58 10.25
C TYR A 636 12.50 -20.46 11.78
N SER A 637 12.55 -19.24 12.33
CA SER A 637 12.77 -19.02 13.76
C SER A 637 11.63 -19.59 14.64
N LYS A 638 11.97 -20.00 15.88
CA LYS A 638 10.99 -20.50 16.86
C LYS A 638 9.89 -19.48 17.19
N MET A 639 10.12 -18.19 16.93
CA MET A 639 9.11 -17.13 17.04
C MET A 639 7.94 -17.33 16.05
N ILE A 640 8.20 -17.79 14.82
CA ILE A 640 7.17 -18.02 13.80
C ILE A 640 6.25 -19.18 14.22
N LEU A 641 6.79 -20.24 14.83
CA LEU A 641 6.00 -21.32 15.45
C LEU A 641 5.19 -20.84 16.66
N LEU A 642 5.77 -20.01 17.53
CA LEU A 642 5.05 -19.40 18.65
C LEU A 642 3.95 -18.43 18.18
N GLU A 643 4.15 -17.77 17.05
CA GLU A 643 3.14 -16.91 16.41
C GLU A 643 2.03 -17.72 15.74
N GLN A 644 2.33 -18.84 15.06
CA GLN A 644 1.32 -19.80 14.61
C GLN A 644 0.46 -20.32 15.78
N ILE A 645 1.08 -20.62 16.92
CA ILE A 645 0.38 -21.07 18.14
C ILE A 645 -0.50 -19.93 18.67
N ARG A 646 0.04 -18.71 18.82
CA ARG A 646 -0.70 -17.52 19.27
C ARG A 646 -1.87 -17.18 18.33
N ASN A 647 -1.70 -17.33 17.01
CA ASN A 647 -2.76 -17.09 16.04
C ASN A 647 -3.81 -18.22 16.00
N ARG A 648 -3.44 -19.48 16.25
CA ARG A 648 -4.40 -20.58 16.44
C ARG A 648 -5.24 -20.43 17.72
N HIS A 649 -4.65 -19.90 18.80
CA HIS A 649 -5.35 -19.63 20.05
C HIS A 649 -6.07 -18.26 20.12
N LYS A 650 -6.00 -17.43 19.07
CA LYS A 650 -6.60 -16.09 19.02
C LYS A 650 -8.14 -16.05 19.01
N LYS A 651 -8.83 -17.20 19.06
CA LYS A 651 -10.30 -17.35 18.96
C LYS A 651 -11.10 -16.83 20.19
N MET A 652 -10.55 -15.92 20.99
CA MET A 652 -11.25 -15.30 22.13
C MET A 652 -11.23 -13.76 22.16
N ASP A 653 -10.41 -13.10 21.34
CA ASP A 653 -10.48 -11.64 21.16
C ASP A 653 -10.98 -11.31 19.75
N GLU A 654 -12.27 -10.97 19.61
CA GLU A 654 -12.72 -10.24 18.40
C GLU A 654 -11.99 -8.89 18.37
N PRO A 655 -11.25 -8.54 17.28
CA PRO A 655 -10.73 -7.19 17.15
C PRO A 655 -11.91 -6.21 17.09
N ALA A 656 -11.89 -5.21 17.97
CA ALA A 656 -12.98 -4.25 18.08
C ALA A 656 -13.30 -3.61 16.71
N ARG A 657 -14.57 -3.61 16.32
CA ARG A 657 -15.06 -3.39 14.94
C ARG A 657 -14.73 -2.02 14.30
N ASN A 658 -14.04 -1.14 15.01
CA ASN A 658 -13.55 0.13 14.51
C ASN A 658 -12.15 -0.07 13.87
N ASN A 659 -12.10 -0.68 12.69
CA ASN A 659 -10.88 -0.76 11.90
C ASN A 659 -10.48 0.64 11.40
N VAL A 660 -9.62 1.33 12.15
CA VAL A 660 -9.03 2.61 11.74
C VAL A 660 -7.96 2.34 10.69
N PHE A 661 -8.19 2.82 9.46
CA PHE A 661 -7.24 2.74 8.37
C PHE A 661 -6.37 4.01 8.27
N ALA A 662 -5.10 3.83 7.94
CA ALA A 662 -4.09 4.88 7.86
C ALA A 662 -3.04 4.50 6.79
N GLY A 663 -2.46 5.51 6.14
CA GLY A 663 -1.53 5.32 5.03
C GLY A 663 -1.31 6.64 4.27
N PRO A 664 -0.91 6.62 2.99
CA PRO A 664 -0.48 7.81 2.24
C PRO A 664 -1.50 8.95 2.26
N MET A 665 -2.80 8.64 2.10
CA MET A 665 -3.84 9.66 2.15
C MET A 665 -3.92 10.36 3.52
N THR A 666 -3.68 9.66 4.64
CA THR A 666 -3.66 10.29 5.96
C THR A 666 -2.30 10.94 6.26
N PHE A 667 -1.18 10.39 5.77
CA PHE A 667 0.14 11.02 5.85
C PHE A 667 0.21 12.33 5.06
N ARG A 668 -0.17 12.31 3.77
CA ARG A 668 -0.24 13.49 2.91
C ARG A 668 -1.20 14.55 3.46
N ARG A 669 -2.37 14.17 3.99
CA ARG A 669 -3.28 15.11 4.68
C ARG A 669 -2.63 15.72 5.93
N PHE A 670 -1.87 14.93 6.69
CA PHE A 670 -1.09 15.41 7.85
C PHE A 670 0.01 16.39 7.42
N LEU A 671 0.79 16.09 6.36
CA LEU A 671 1.80 16.99 5.80
C LEU A 671 1.20 18.32 5.31
N HIS A 672 0.07 18.29 4.58
CA HIS A 672 -0.64 19.51 4.14
C HIS A 672 -1.21 20.30 5.33
N SER A 673 -1.75 19.63 6.36
CA SER A 673 -2.25 20.28 7.58
C SER A 673 -1.12 20.91 8.41
N PHE A 674 0.03 20.22 8.48
CA PHE A 674 1.27 20.73 9.09
C PHE A 674 1.75 21.98 8.36
N ARG A 675 1.84 21.96 7.02
CA ARG A 675 2.20 23.13 6.21
C ARG A 675 1.27 24.33 6.42
N HIS A 676 -0.05 24.11 6.41
CA HIS A 676 -1.04 25.18 6.65
C HIS A 676 -0.83 25.80 8.04
N THR A 677 -0.80 24.96 9.08
CA THR A 677 -0.63 25.42 10.47
C THR A 677 0.73 26.11 10.67
N TYR A 678 1.79 25.60 10.06
CA TYR A 678 3.13 26.19 10.11
C TYR A 678 3.16 27.57 9.45
N SER A 679 2.57 27.72 8.26
CA SER A 679 2.52 29.00 7.55
C SER A 679 1.70 30.03 8.33
N GLU A 680 0.50 29.67 8.77
CA GLU A 680 -0.38 30.54 9.58
C GLU A 680 0.27 30.98 10.90
N MET A 681 0.97 30.08 11.60
CA MET A 681 1.68 30.41 12.84
C MET A 681 2.98 31.19 12.57
N SER A 682 3.65 30.96 11.44
CA SER A 682 4.84 31.72 11.02
C SER A 682 4.47 33.16 10.68
N GLU A 683 3.38 33.38 9.94
CA GLU A 683 2.84 34.71 9.64
C GLU A 683 2.44 35.45 10.93
N LYS A 684 1.68 34.80 11.83
CA LYS A 684 1.34 35.36 13.15
C LYS A 684 2.58 35.68 13.99
N ARG A 685 3.62 34.85 13.92
CA ARG A 685 4.90 35.11 14.61
C ARG A 685 5.64 36.26 13.97
N ALA A 686 5.69 36.36 12.64
CA ALA A 686 6.35 37.43 11.90
C ALA A 686 5.67 38.79 12.13
N THR A 687 4.34 38.85 12.11
CA THR A 687 3.61 40.08 12.45
C THR A 687 3.89 40.51 13.88
N ASN A 688 3.84 39.58 14.86
CA ASN A 688 4.17 39.87 16.26
C ASN A 688 5.63 40.33 16.44
N LEU A 689 6.59 39.71 15.75
CA LEU A 689 8.00 40.11 15.77
C LEU A 689 8.18 41.51 15.14
N SER A 690 7.40 41.85 14.11
CA SER A 690 7.39 43.21 13.53
C SER A 690 6.81 44.26 14.50
N THR A 691 5.77 43.93 15.27
CA THR A 691 5.21 44.85 16.27
C THR A 691 6.16 45.00 17.46
N TYR A 692 6.78 43.92 17.94
CA TYR A 692 7.79 44.01 18.99
C TYR A 692 9.02 44.82 18.53
N LYS A 693 9.50 44.66 17.29
CA LYS A 693 10.57 45.50 16.74
C LYS A 693 10.20 46.99 16.70
N LYS A 694 8.96 47.31 16.27
CA LYS A 694 8.46 48.71 16.27
C LYS A 694 8.37 49.30 17.68
N VAL A 695 7.86 48.54 18.64
CA VAL A 695 7.78 48.95 20.06
C VAL A 695 9.19 49.15 20.63
N LEU A 696 10.14 48.26 20.33
CA LEU A 696 11.51 48.36 20.82
C LEU A 696 12.24 49.57 20.22
N SER A 697 12.12 49.82 18.91
CA SER A 697 12.65 51.06 18.30
C SER A 697 12.01 52.34 18.84
N ALA A 698 10.72 52.30 19.17
CA ALA A 698 10.05 53.44 19.82
C ALA A 698 10.57 53.66 21.25
N LEU A 699 10.76 52.58 22.01
CA LEU A 699 11.34 52.63 23.35
C LEU A 699 12.77 53.20 23.31
N ASP A 700 13.60 52.74 22.37
CA ASP A 700 14.97 53.26 22.17
C ASP A 700 14.97 54.75 21.83
N THR A 701 14.04 55.24 20.98
CA THR A 701 13.90 56.69 20.74
C THR A 701 13.48 57.45 22.00
N THR A 702 12.45 56.99 22.72
CA THR A 702 12.01 57.65 23.97
C THR A 702 13.09 57.61 25.05
N ARG A 703 13.93 56.58 25.07
CA ARG A 703 15.08 56.49 25.97
C ARG A 703 16.13 57.54 25.61
N SER A 704 16.49 57.68 24.34
CA SER A 704 17.41 58.72 23.87
C SER A 704 16.89 60.13 24.19
N ASP A 705 15.59 60.36 24.05
CA ASP A 705 14.96 61.65 24.38
C ASP A 705 14.91 61.91 25.89
N CYS A 706 14.62 60.89 26.71
CA CYS A 706 14.74 60.98 28.17
C CYS A 706 16.18 61.23 28.65
N GLU A 707 17.18 60.66 27.96
CA GLU A 707 18.60 60.90 28.26
C GLU A 707 18.97 62.36 27.92
N LYS A 708 18.50 62.93 26.78
CA LYS A 708 18.65 64.36 26.46
C LYS A 708 17.97 65.27 27.49
N MET A 709 16.69 65.01 27.80
CA MET A 709 15.94 65.82 28.79
C MET A 709 16.57 65.79 30.17
N LYS A 710 17.20 64.66 30.56
CA LYS A 710 17.94 64.55 31.82
C LYS A 710 19.18 65.45 31.84
N ASP A 711 19.85 65.60 30.71
CA ASP A 711 21.02 66.48 30.60
C ASP A 711 20.63 67.96 30.49
N GLU A 712 19.58 68.30 29.73
CA GLU A 712 18.97 69.63 29.74
C GLU A 712 18.53 70.05 31.15
N HIS A 713 17.96 69.13 31.94
CA HIS A 713 17.57 69.39 33.33
C HIS A 713 18.78 69.67 34.24
N LYS A 714 19.94 69.01 34.04
CA LYS A 714 21.17 69.35 34.78
C LYS A 714 21.60 70.78 34.48
N ASP A 715 21.62 71.15 33.20
CA ASP A 715 21.99 72.50 32.75
C ASP A 715 21.07 73.59 33.32
N VAL A 716 19.76 73.31 33.41
CA VAL A 716 18.78 74.19 34.05
C VAL A 716 19.01 74.28 35.56
N MET A 717 19.29 73.16 36.24
CA MET A 717 19.58 73.18 37.68
C MET A 717 20.87 73.95 38.02
N VAL A 718 21.93 73.82 37.21
CA VAL A 718 23.15 74.63 37.38
C VAL A 718 22.86 76.12 37.22
N LYS A 719 22.07 76.52 36.20
CA LYS A 719 21.62 77.91 36.02
C LYS A 719 20.76 78.40 37.20
N TYR A 720 19.88 77.55 37.73
CA TYR A 720 19.04 77.87 38.89
C TYR A 720 19.88 78.13 40.14
N TYR A 721 20.83 77.25 40.49
CA TYR A 721 21.69 77.46 41.66
C TYR A 721 22.55 78.73 41.54
N ASN A 722 23.06 79.05 40.35
CA ASN A 722 23.78 80.30 40.12
C ASN A 722 22.88 81.53 40.38
N VAL A 723 21.64 81.53 39.90
CA VAL A 723 20.67 82.62 40.15
C VAL A 723 20.25 82.69 41.62
N VAL A 724 20.16 81.56 42.32
CA VAL A 724 19.90 81.52 43.78
C VAL A 724 21.04 82.17 44.56
N ASP A 725 22.31 81.92 44.21
CA ASP A 725 23.43 82.59 44.88
C ASP A 725 23.55 84.07 44.50
N GLU A 726 23.35 84.43 43.22
CA GLU A 726 23.28 85.84 42.80
C GLU A 726 22.22 86.62 43.59
N THR A 727 20.99 86.09 43.67
CA THR A 727 19.90 86.69 44.45
C THR A 727 20.17 86.69 45.95
N SER A 728 20.82 85.66 46.50
CA SER A 728 21.34 85.63 47.88
C SER A 728 22.32 86.78 48.15
N THR A 729 23.29 87.03 47.25
CA THR A 729 24.21 88.17 47.42
C THR A 729 23.52 89.52 47.27
N ILE A 730 22.52 89.64 46.39
CA ILE A 730 21.71 90.87 46.24
C ILE A 730 20.90 91.13 47.51
N LEU A 731 20.27 90.10 48.07
CA LEU A 731 19.47 90.20 49.29
C LEU A 731 20.34 90.58 50.50
N LYS A 732 21.53 89.97 50.65
CA LYS A 732 22.55 90.36 51.64
C LYS A 732 23.02 91.82 51.48
N LYS A 733 23.20 92.31 50.26
CA LYS A 733 23.51 93.73 49.98
C LYS A 733 22.34 94.66 50.35
N LEU A 734 21.10 94.20 50.17
CA LEU A 734 19.88 94.99 50.43
C LEU A 734 19.55 95.06 51.93
N THR A 735 19.69 93.98 52.69
CA THR A 735 19.57 94.00 54.16
C THR A 735 20.68 94.82 54.81
N HIS A 736 21.90 94.82 54.27
CA HIS A 736 22.96 95.73 54.72
C HIS A 736 22.58 97.20 54.48
N LYS A 737 22.02 97.54 53.30
CA LYS A 737 21.50 98.89 53.04
C LYS A 737 20.34 99.27 53.99
N ALA A 738 19.39 98.37 54.23
CA ALA A 738 18.27 98.60 55.15
C ALA A 738 18.74 98.84 56.59
N THR A 739 19.64 98.01 57.11
CA THR A 739 20.20 98.17 58.47
C THR A 739 21.09 99.42 58.60
N THR A 740 21.77 99.87 57.55
CA THR A 740 22.44 101.18 57.56
C THR A 740 21.46 102.36 57.52
N LEU A 741 20.33 102.26 56.81
CA LEU A 741 19.27 103.28 56.84
C LEU A 741 18.58 103.36 58.20
N GLU A 742 18.29 102.24 58.87
CA GLU A 742 17.76 102.25 60.23
C GLU A 742 18.77 102.85 61.24
N LYS A 743 20.06 102.53 61.11
CA LYS A 743 21.13 103.18 61.91
C LYS A 743 21.24 104.69 61.65
N LEU A 744 20.83 105.18 60.47
CA LEU A 744 20.75 106.61 60.16
C LEU A 744 19.46 107.25 60.71
N LYS A 745 18.29 106.60 60.61
CA LYS A 745 17.05 107.03 61.29
C LYS A 745 17.23 107.18 62.80
N ALA A 746 17.90 106.21 63.43
CA ALA A 746 18.19 106.24 64.86
C ALA A 746 19.02 107.48 65.25
N LYS A 747 19.99 107.90 64.42
CA LYS A 747 20.76 109.15 64.60
C LYS A 747 19.96 110.42 64.35
N ILE A 748 18.81 110.34 63.68
CA ILE A 748 17.89 111.46 63.40
C ILE A 748 16.80 111.59 64.50
N GLY A 749 16.77 110.70 65.49
CA GLY A 749 15.91 110.81 66.68
C GLY A 749 14.47 110.33 66.50
N GLN A 750 14.11 109.77 65.34
CA GLN A 750 12.79 109.17 65.10
C GLN A 750 12.78 107.68 65.50
N ALA A 751 12.84 107.41 66.81
CA ALA A 751 12.99 106.07 67.36
C ALA A 751 11.71 105.54 68.04
N THR A 752 10.72 105.10 67.24
CA THR A 752 9.48 104.45 67.73
C THR A 752 9.25 103.03 67.19
N ALA A 753 10.14 102.50 66.34
CA ALA A 753 10.00 101.19 65.72
C ALA A 753 10.80 100.05 66.40
N LEU A 754 11.74 100.37 67.29
CA LEU A 754 12.69 99.38 67.83
C LEU A 754 12.02 98.32 68.74
N SER A 755 10.96 98.70 69.47
CA SER A 755 10.19 97.80 70.33
C SER A 755 9.38 96.76 69.54
N ALA A 756 8.85 97.12 68.36
CA ALA A 756 8.07 96.23 67.52
C ALA A 756 8.93 95.15 66.82
N PHE A 757 10.21 95.44 66.59
CA PHE A 757 11.11 94.48 65.92
C PHE A 757 11.72 93.46 66.88
N LEU A 758 11.96 93.83 68.15
CA LEU A 758 12.45 92.88 69.16
C LEU A 758 11.44 91.74 69.42
N GLN A 759 10.13 92.03 69.40
CA GLN A 759 9.09 91.01 69.54
C GLN A 759 8.95 90.06 68.32
N MET A 760 9.61 90.36 67.20
CA MET A 760 9.70 89.48 66.03
C MET A 760 10.97 88.62 66.03
N ASN A 761 11.86 88.83 67.01
CA ASN A 761 13.19 88.23 67.07
C ASN A 761 13.33 87.15 68.17
N ASP A 762 12.28 86.92 68.95
CA ASP A 762 12.12 85.80 69.91
C ASP A 762 11.49 84.54 69.25
N LEU A 763 11.58 84.43 67.91
CA LEU A 763 11.10 83.29 67.12
C LEU A 763 12.24 82.63 66.31
N SER A 764 13.43 82.55 66.90
CA SER A 764 14.59 81.87 66.31
C SER A 764 15.36 81.06 67.35
N SER A 765 14.81 79.89 67.70
CA SER A 765 15.48 78.88 68.53
C SER A 765 14.98 77.45 68.22
N ASP A 766 14.96 77.11 66.93
CA ASP A 766 14.72 75.74 66.43
C ASP A 766 15.92 75.33 65.54
N GLU A 767 17.09 75.10 66.16
CA GLU A 767 18.26 74.44 65.55
C GLU A 767 18.43 73.04 66.18
N GLU A 768 17.56 72.09 65.83
CA GLU A 768 17.70 70.67 66.18
C GLU A 768 17.52 69.77 64.93
N ASP A 769 18.32 68.71 64.86
CA ASP A 769 18.18 67.51 64.01
C ASP A 769 18.24 67.61 62.46
N ASP A 770 19.37 68.12 61.92
CA ASP A 770 19.74 67.97 60.48
C ASP A 770 20.34 66.56 60.15
N ASP A 771 20.32 65.61 61.10
CA ASP A 771 21.00 64.30 61.02
C ASP A 771 20.09 63.16 60.49
N SER A 772 18.84 63.48 60.11
CA SER A 772 17.84 62.48 59.65
C SER A 772 18.00 62.04 58.18
N LEU A 773 18.97 62.57 57.43
CA LEU A 773 19.04 62.50 55.97
C LEU A 773 19.73 61.24 55.40
N LEU A 774 20.02 60.23 56.22
CA LEU A 774 20.71 58.98 55.82
C LEU A 774 19.97 57.68 56.19
N ALA A 775 18.64 57.74 56.37
CA ALA A 775 17.80 56.53 56.41
C ALA A 775 17.48 56.04 54.98
N PRO A 776 17.45 54.71 54.71
CA PRO A 776 17.01 54.19 53.41
C PRO A 776 15.51 54.46 53.21
N GLU A 777 15.13 54.89 52.01
CA GLU A 777 13.80 55.39 51.62
C GLU A 777 12.63 54.68 52.33
N GLU A 778 12.00 55.37 53.29
CA GLU A 778 10.70 54.93 53.81
C GLU A 778 9.66 55.00 52.68
N ARG A 779 8.90 53.90 52.50
CA ARG A 779 7.86 53.83 51.46
C ARG A 779 6.88 54.98 51.61
N ASP A 780 6.66 55.73 50.54
CA ASP A 780 5.80 56.90 50.59
C ASP A 780 4.36 56.51 50.97
N LYS A 781 3.62 57.46 51.55
CA LYS A 781 2.23 57.32 51.99
C LYS A 781 1.32 56.82 50.86
N TYR A 782 1.69 57.09 49.60
CA TYR A 782 1.03 56.55 48.42
C TYR A 782 1.23 55.05 48.20
N ASP A 783 2.40 54.47 48.50
CA ASP A 783 2.62 53.02 48.40
C ASP A 783 1.79 52.27 49.44
N VAL A 784 1.78 52.76 50.68
CA VAL A 784 0.96 52.19 51.77
C VAL A 784 -0.54 52.29 51.44
N ALA A 785 -0.98 53.36 50.76
CA ALA A 785 -2.33 53.49 50.25
C ALA A 785 -2.63 52.54 49.08
N PHE A 786 -1.66 52.34 48.17
CA PHE A 786 -1.78 51.45 47.01
C PHE A 786 -1.80 49.98 47.42
N GLU A 787 -0.97 49.55 48.37
CA GLU A 787 -1.01 48.21 48.95
C GLU A 787 -2.34 47.96 49.69
N LYS A 788 -2.86 48.94 50.45
CA LYS A 788 -4.21 48.86 51.05
C LYS A 788 -5.32 48.72 49.99
N MET A 789 -5.28 49.48 48.90
CA MET A 789 -6.22 49.30 47.77
C MET A 789 -6.07 47.91 47.13
N ARG A 790 -4.82 47.44 46.92
CA ARG A 790 -4.52 46.12 46.34
C ARG A 790 -5.07 45.00 47.20
N GLU A 791 -4.90 45.07 48.52
CA GLU A 791 -5.49 44.12 49.47
C GLU A 791 -7.01 44.16 49.46
N GLN A 792 -7.65 45.33 49.55
CA GLN A 792 -9.11 45.43 49.48
C GLN A 792 -9.69 44.87 48.16
N LYS A 793 -8.97 45.08 47.05
CA LYS A 793 -9.33 44.56 45.71
C LYS A 793 -9.08 43.05 45.58
N MET A 794 -8.12 42.49 46.31
CA MET A 794 -7.92 41.03 46.43
C MET A 794 -8.97 40.39 47.34
N ARG A 795 -9.25 40.95 48.51
CA ARG A 795 -10.27 40.46 49.44
C ARG A 795 -11.67 40.49 48.81
N SER A 796 -12.03 41.55 48.07
CA SER A 796 -13.32 41.60 47.36
C SER A 796 -13.42 40.59 46.19
N ARG A 797 -12.30 40.27 45.52
CA ARG A 797 -12.25 39.16 44.54
C ARG A 797 -12.40 37.80 45.21
N GLN A 798 -11.76 37.58 46.36
CA GLN A 798 -11.89 36.33 47.14
C GLN A 798 -13.34 36.12 47.61
N VAL A 799 -13.99 37.16 48.15
CA VAL A 799 -15.41 37.08 48.56
C VAL A 799 -16.32 36.72 47.38
N LYS A 800 -16.16 37.39 46.22
CA LYS A 800 -16.94 37.03 45.01
C LYS A 800 -16.68 35.61 44.54
N ALA A 801 -15.43 35.15 44.52
CA ALA A 801 -15.10 33.77 44.13
C ALA A 801 -15.71 32.74 45.09
N ILE A 802 -15.80 33.03 46.39
CA ILE A 802 -16.47 32.18 47.38
C ILE A 802 -17.99 32.14 47.14
N GLU A 803 -18.61 33.29 46.84
CA GLU A 803 -20.04 33.41 46.55
C GLU A 803 -20.45 32.72 45.23
N GLU A 804 -19.65 32.88 44.17
CA GLU A 804 -19.79 32.17 42.90
C GLU A 804 -19.63 30.65 43.10
N LEU A 805 -18.65 30.20 43.90
CA LEU A 805 -18.44 28.79 44.22
C LEU A 805 -19.59 28.23 45.06
N ALA A 806 -20.15 28.99 46.00
CA ALA A 806 -21.31 28.60 46.79
C ALA A 806 -22.59 28.45 45.93
N THR A 807 -22.87 29.43 45.06
CA THR A 807 -24.02 29.36 44.14
C THR A 807 -23.86 28.26 43.09
N ALA A 808 -22.64 27.99 42.61
CA ALA A 808 -22.34 26.84 41.75
C ALA A 808 -22.58 25.50 42.48
N LYS A 809 -22.08 25.33 43.71
CA LYS A 809 -22.34 24.13 44.52
C LYS A 809 -23.83 23.88 44.73
N LYS A 810 -24.61 24.92 45.04
CA LYS A 810 -26.08 24.80 45.20
C LYS A 810 -26.75 24.31 43.91
N LYS A 811 -26.40 24.88 42.75
CA LYS A 811 -26.93 24.45 41.43
C LYS A 811 -26.55 23.00 41.10
N VAL A 812 -25.33 22.57 41.42
CA VAL A 812 -24.89 21.18 41.23
C VAL A 812 -25.72 20.21 42.07
N GLU A 813 -25.97 20.52 43.34
CA GLU A 813 -26.73 19.62 44.22
C GLU A 813 -28.23 19.60 43.87
N GLU A 814 -28.82 20.73 43.46
CA GLU A 814 -30.18 20.76 42.89
C GLU A 814 -30.30 19.88 41.63
N CYS A 815 -29.29 19.88 40.76
CA CYS A 815 -29.23 18.99 39.60
C CYS A 815 -29.03 17.53 40.00
N ARG A 816 -28.24 17.26 41.05
CA ARG A 816 -27.99 15.91 41.58
C ARG A 816 -29.27 15.28 42.15
N ILE A 817 -30.06 16.04 42.90
CA ILE A 817 -31.36 15.61 43.44
C ILE A 817 -32.33 15.30 42.30
N LYS A 818 -32.43 16.18 41.29
CA LYS A 818 -33.26 15.95 40.08
C LYS A 818 -32.83 14.70 39.31
N LEU A 819 -31.52 14.45 39.18
CA LEU A 819 -30.97 13.24 38.56
C LEU A 819 -31.27 11.97 39.38
N GLY A 820 -31.23 12.06 40.71
CA GLY A 820 -31.59 10.97 41.62
C GLY A 820 -33.04 10.54 41.44
N TYR A 821 -33.96 11.50 41.55
CA TYR A 821 -35.39 11.27 41.33
C TYR A 821 -35.69 10.69 39.93
N ALA A 822 -35.05 11.21 38.89
CA ALA A 822 -35.19 10.67 37.53
C ALA A 822 -34.71 9.21 37.41
N LYS A 823 -33.62 8.83 38.09
CA LYS A 823 -33.13 7.44 38.13
C LYS A 823 -34.10 6.52 38.87
N GLU A 824 -34.63 6.95 40.00
CA GLU A 824 -35.62 6.18 40.77
C GLU A 824 -36.88 5.92 39.94
N GLN A 825 -37.41 6.94 39.26
CA GLN A 825 -38.54 6.79 38.34
C GLN A 825 -38.23 5.79 37.22
N VAL A 826 -37.05 5.87 36.59
CA VAL A 826 -36.65 4.90 35.55
C VAL A 826 -36.54 3.46 36.10
N VAL A 827 -36.10 3.27 37.34
CA VAL A 827 -36.08 1.93 37.99
C VAL A 827 -37.51 1.43 38.26
N ILE A 828 -38.40 2.28 38.76
CA ILE A 828 -39.81 1.95 39.00
C ILE A 828 -40.51 1.55 37.68
N TRP A 829 -40.30 2.30 36.60
CA TRP A 829 -40.86 1.97 35.28
C TRP A 829 -40.22 0.73 34.67
N LYS A 830 -38.90 0.52 34.82
CA LYS A 830 -38.25 -0.74 34.40
C LYS A 830 -38.86 -1.97 35.08
N GLY A 831 -39.26 -1.87 36.35
CA GLY A 831 -39.96 -2.92 37.07
C GLY A 831 -41.43 -3.16 36.64
N LYS A 832 -41.98 -2.32 35.76
CA LYS A 832 -43.35 -2.40 35.23
C LYS A 832 -43.42 -2.65 33.72
N VAL A 833 -42.29 -2.75 33.03
CA VAL A 833 -42.22 -2.92 31.57
C VAL A 833 -41.76 -4.34 31.25
N ASP A 834 -42.73 -5.24 31.11
CA ASP A 834 -42.49 -6.61 30.68
C ASP A 834 -41.98 -6.70 29.23
N ARG A 835 -41.25 -7.77 28.94
CA ARG A 835 -40.70 -8.06 27.62
C ARG A 835 -41.77 -8.07 26.51
N GLN A 836 -42.98 -8.58 26.81
CA GLN A 836 -44.13 -8.58 25.89
C GLN A 836 -44.65 -7.17 25.56
N CYS A 837 -44.37 -6.16 26.38
CA CYS A 837 -44.69 -4.76 26.07
C CYS A 837 -43.67 -4.19 25.08
N ILE A 838 -42.38 -4.44 25.31
CA ILE A 838 -41.28 -4.02 24.41
C ILE A 838 -41.43 -4.68 23.03
N GLU A 839 -41.76 -5.97 22.97
CA GLU A 839 -41.95 -6.70 21.71
C GLU A 839 -43.18 -6.17 20.94
N ARG A 840 -44.28 -5.79 21.62
CA ARG A 840 -45.42 -5.08 21.01
C ARG A 840 -45.06 -3.69 20.48
N VAL A 841 -44.27 -2.91 21.23
CA VAL A 841 -43.78 -1.59 20.75
C VAL A 841 -42.89 -1.77 19.51
N ARG A 842 -42.06 -2.83 19.48
CA ARG A 842 -41.18 -3.14 18.34
C ARG A 842 -41.92 -3.63 17.10
N SER A 843 -43.15 -4.16 17.22
CA SER A 843 -43.97 -4.55 16.07
C SER A 843 -44.74 -3.40 15.39
N PHE A 844 -44.74 -2.19 15.94
CA PHE A 844 -45.31 -1.03 15.23
C PHE A 844 -44.39 -0.59 14.09
N THR A 845 -44.90 -0.65 12.86
CA THR A 845 -44.18 -0.19 11.65
C THR A 845 -43.95 1.32 11.62
N ASN A 846 -44.88 2.10 12.21
CA ASN A 846 -44.76 3.54 12.40
C ASN A 846 -45.05 3.90 13.87
N PRO A 847 -44.04 3.96 14.76
CA PRO A 847 -44.19 4.50 16.12
C PRO A 847 -44.43 6.02 16.08
N SER A 848 -45.05 6.56 17.15
CA SER A 848 -45.37 8.00 17.22
C SER A 848 -44.14 8.90 17.29
N LEU A 849 -44.23 10.12 16.75
CA LEU A 849 -43.10 11.03 16.57
C LEU A 849 -42.33 11.32 17.87
N LEU A 850 -43.03 11.45 19.00
CA LEU A 850 -42.41 11.62 20.33
C LEU A 850 -41.56 10.40 20.75
N VAL A 851 -42.02 9.19 20.47
CA VAL A 851 -41.26 7.96 20.75
C VAL A 851 -40.03 7.89 19.85
N VAL A 852 -40.16 8.26 18.57
CA VAL A 852 -39.03 8.35 17.63
C VAL A 852 -37.97 9.34 18.13
N GLN A 853 -38.36 10.57 18.45
CA GLN A 853 -37.44 11.63 18.89
C GLN A 853 -36.72 11.28 20.20
N VAL A 854 -37.45 10.77 21.21
CA VAL A 854 -36.83 10.35 22.48
C VAL A 854 -35.91 9.15 22.27
N MET A 855 -36.30 8.18 21.45
CA MET A 855 -35.46 7.01 21.15
C MET A 855 -34.22 7.39 20.32
N GLU A 856 -34.32 8.37 19.42
CA GLU A 856 -33.18 8.91 18.68
C GLU A 856 -32.17 9.56 19.63
N MET A 857 -32.61 10.44 20.54
CA MET A 857 -31.73 11.04 21.55
C MET A 857 -31.07 9.98 22.45
N VAL A 858 -31.83 8.97 22.88
CA VAL A 858 -31.30 7.86 23.70
C VAL A 858 -30.31 6.98 22.92
N MET A 859 -30.58 6.66 21.65
CA MET A 859 -29.64 5.88 20.83
C MET A 859 -28.35 6.67 20.54
N VAL A 860 -28.45 7.98 20.26
CA VAL A 860 -27.28 8.87 20.10
C VAL A 860 -26.44 8.93 21.38
N LEU A 861 -27.06 9.03 22.56
CA LEU A 861 -26.36 8.95 23.86
C LEU A 861 -25.72 7.58 24.12
N ILE A 862 -26.23 6.51 23.51
CA ILE A 862 -25.68 5.14 23.54
C ILE A 862 -24.67 4.91 22.38
N GLY A 863 -24.38 5.93 21.58
CA GLY A 863 -23.39 5.88 20.49
C GLY A 863 -23.86 5.14 19.23
N LYS A 864 -25.16 4.88 19.08
CA LYS A 864 -25.75 4.22 17.91
C LYS A 864 -26.61 5.21 17.13
N ARG A 865 -26.35 5.40 15.84
CA ARG A 865 -27.26 6.16 14.95
C ARG A 865 -28.15 5.19 14.18
N MET A 866 -29.43 5.50 14.10
CA MET A 866 -30.37 4.82 13.20
C MET A 866 -30.31 5.48 11.82
N SER A 867 -30.04 4.70 10.77
CA SER A 867 -30.08 5.16 9.39
C SER A 867 -31.39 4.73 8.71
N PHE A 868 -32.38 5.62 8.71
CA PHE A 868 -33.55 5.50 7.83
C PHE A 868 -33.44 6.52 6.69
N GLY A 869 -33.70 6.07 5.47
CA GLY A 869 -33.53 6.86 4.26
C GLY A 869 -34.49 8.05 4.19
N ARG A 870 -33.96 9.23 3.84
CA ARG A 870 -34.74 10.35 3.34
C ARG A 870 -34.52 10.45 1.83
N ASP A 871 -35.41 9.81 1.07
CA ASP A 871 -35.58 10.05 -0.36
C ASP A 871 -36.98 10.60 -0.63
N ASN A 872 -37.10 11.46 -1.65
CA ASN A 872 -38.31 12.15 -2.10
C ASN A 872 -39.01 13.01 -1.02
N GLN A 873 -39.02 14.34 -1.11
CA GLN A 873 -39.56 15.07 -2.27
C GLN A 873 -38.79 16.36 -2.58
N ASN A 874 -38.33 16.48 -3.83
CA ASN A 874 -38.13 17.78 -4.48
C ASN A 874 -39.47 18.25 -5.07
N LYS A 875 -39.89 19.48 -4.77
CA LYS A 875 -40.77 20.26 -5.65
C LYS A 875 -40.55 21.76 -5.42
N SER A 876 -40.42 22.49 -6.51
CA SER A 876 -40.24 23.93 -6.55
C SER A 876 -41.57 24.68 -6.52
N THR A 877 -41.59 25.84 -5.86
CA THR A 877 -42.47 26.96 -6.20
C THR A 877 -41.87 28.27 -5.69
N HIS A 878 -42.31 29.40 -6.26
CA HIS A 878 -41.75 30.74 -6.06
C HIS A 878 -42.72 31.66 -5.28
N VAL A 879 -42.16 32.73 -4.71
CA VAL A 879 -42.79 34.08 -4.53
C VAL A 879 -43.74 34.34 -3.34
N SER A 880 -43.74 35.63 -2.98
CA SER A 880 -44.65 36.46 -2.15
C SER A 880 -44.63 36.33 -0.62
N ASP A 881 -44.37 37.48 0.00
CA ASP A 881 -44.78 37.86 1.35
C ASP A 881 -46.31 37.90 1.49
N GLU A 882 -46.84 37.78 2.72
CA GLU A 882 -47.53 38.94 3.31
C GLU A 882 -47.75 38.86 4.83
N THR A 883 -47.79 40.04 5.44
CA THR A 883 -47.89 40.29 6.88
C THR A 883 -49.33 40.32 7.39
N SER A 884 -49.64 39.63 8.50
CA SER A 884 -50.48 40.18 9.60
C SER A 884 -50.49 39.27 10.84
N GLY A 885 -50.73 39.75 12.08
CA GLY A 885 -50.72 41.15 12.54
C GLY A 885 -51.95 41.60 13.35
N ARG A 886 -52.00 41.30 14.66
CA ARG A 886 -52.67 42.06 15.74
C ARG A 886 -52.24 41.45 17.11
N ILE A 887 -51.75 42.15 18.13
CA ILE A 887 -52.07 43.45 18.78
C ILE A 887 -53.17 43.34 19.85
N SER A 888 -52.76 43.40 21.14
CA SER A 888 -53.40 44.16 22.24
C SER A 888 -52.69 43.86 23.59
N ALA A 889 -52.51 44.77 24.57
CA ALA A 889 -52.46 46.24 24.60
C ALA A 889 -51.93 46.71 25.99
N SER A 890 -51.43 47.96 26.09
CA SER A 890 -51.37 48.88 27.27
C SER A 890 -51.23 48.36 28.73
N SER A 891 -50.36 48.92 29.60
CA SER A 891 -49.36 50.01 29.45
C SER A 891 -48.15 49.83 30.40
N SER A 892 -47.55 50.74 31.21
CA SER A 892 -47.89 52.05 31.82
C SER A 892 -46.62 52.91 32.11
N SER A 893 -46.78 54.07 32.77
CA SER A 893 -45.72 54.99 33.26
C SER A 893 -44.83 54.40 34.38
N THR A 894 -43.64 54.94 34.71
CA THR A 894 -43.09 56.29 34.42
C THR A 894 -41.55 56.31 34.24
N ARG A 895 -41.11 57.09 33.23
CA ARG A 895 -39.99 58.08 33.20
C ARG A 895 -39.12 58.22 34.47
N PHE A 896 -37.80 58.48 34.40
CA PHE A 896 -36.89 58.91 33.30
C PHE A 896 -35.55 58.10 33.38
N THR A 897 -34.45 58.30 32.64
CA THR A 897 -33.94 59.47 31.87
C THR A 897 -33.23 59.05 30.56
N LYS A 898 -32.16 59.73 30.13
CA LYS A 898 -31.37 59.52 28.89
C LYS A 898 -29.86 59.62 29.17
N LYS A 899 -29.08 58.78 28.48
CA LYS A 899 -27.65 58.92 28.09
C LYS A 899 -26.62 59.06 29.24
N SER A 900 -25.36 58.64 29.03
CA SER A 900 -24.77 57.95 27.86
C SER A 900 -24.87 56.43 27.97
#